data_AF-A0A6L9ZTY0-F1
#
_entry.id   AF-A0A6L9ZTY0-F1
#
_cell.length_a   1.000
_cell.length_b   1.000
_cell.length_c   1.000
_cell.angle_alpha   90.00
_cell.angle_beta   90.00
_cell.angle_gamma   90.00
#
_symmetry.space_group_name_H-M   'P 1'
#
loop_
_entity.id
_entity.type
_entity.pdbx_description
1 polymer ?
#
loop_
_entity_poly.entity_id
_entity_poly.type
_entity_poly.pdbx_seq_one_letter_code
_entity_poly.pdbx_strand_id
1 'polypeptide(L)'
;MLDKINRYAHGFVAVPVICTCSEAGVFELLSQKKSLKFEEIVEYLAANSGHLKVALRLLESLSFLYRSQTGAYILTEQSQQHQIIPKALMSLYKYPFELYLKGEVEAGINSWINLSCRRWDTENSLLSDLLDGVLVIPLLLELKKQNLLDESKKLFNTLTDSVQQELSTLFINLGWAEEKTEGLYLTDIGRFMSDRSLNLGITGSYAPMLSQMKELLFGNPQKVFERDKTKNERHLDRTLNVVASGFQHEKFFADTDEIIISIFNQQPIEEQPSYIVDMGCGDGTLLKRIYKIIKQFSARGKVLTEYPIIMVGADYNQEALEVTGENLAEIPHLLIPGDIGAPEKLLEQLKAQGIEPEKVLHIRSFLDHDRPFIAPQDIEKAETRSHLDYQVVDVDTEGKLIPPHIAVQSLVEHLERWSSIVTRHGLLLLEVHSLTPGIVKKYLDESESLHFDAYHAFSMQHLVEADVFLMAAAEVGLFPKTQFFRKYPRVFPFTRITLNNFEKRTYRIRHPQLEDISALMNLEKLCWEPHLQCSQSLIEQRIKDSPKNHLVLEVDKEVVGVIYTQRIENLESLKSSKFKNLGSLRTPDGEVLQFLSLNIHPQIQGRGWGDQLRKFTLQWAALKGGIEEVAGVTRCRYYHNNPQMSMREYIEKCNNTGEILDPILRFHVGGGASIVDIVPNYRPEDSDNQGSGVLIKYELTEQLEEKKTEVESPSQKVDVEKVKDVPVFIENSIKKILGKKRSSAFSYNRPIREMGLDSLDLLELRSLLEKGLGKKLDSTIFFDYGTAAALGGYFNQQLNLLSKPDKQLVVKTDARSQEFKISRQTISEVEQGVNSNQVLPESGVAIIGMACRFPGGVNSPEDFWQLLSEGKDAIGQVPTTRWDIDHYLELNGEEQNGSRFGGFLDQVDYFDAPLFRMSPREASGTDPQHRILLEESWQALERAGIAPDSLVGTQTGVFVGMISHDYELLMVKQNQPNELGAYFSTGNSSSVAAGRLAYFLGVQGPALCVDTACSSSLVAIHLAAQSLLKGECNLALAAGVNLILSPELSLTYSQAGMLSPDGRCKTFDAAANGYVRSEGCGVINC
;
A
#
# COMPACT_ATOMS: atom_id res chain seq x y z
N MET A 1 4.14 0.84 -14.65
CA MET A 1 4.34 2.20 -14.08
C MET A 1 5.12 2.18 -12.76
N LEU A 2 4.71 1.38 -11.76
CA LEU A 2 5.44 1.23 -10.48
C LEU A 2 6.88 0.74 -10.67
N ASP A 3 7.09 -0.21 -11.57
CA ASP A 3 8.43 -0.72 -11.88
C ASP A 3 9.36 0.42 -12.33
N LYS A 4 8.85 1.39 -13.12
CA LYS A 4 9.64 2.54 -13.59
C LYS A 4 10.06 3.47 -12.45
N ILE A 5 9.14 3.84 -11.55
CA ILE A 5 9.50 4.75 -10.45
C ILE A 5 10.53 4.11 -9.51
N ASN A 6 10.42 2.80 -9.28
CA ASN A 6 11.39 2.05 -8.50
C ASN A 6 12.76 1.96 -9.21
N ARG A 7 12.77 1.66 -10.51
CA ARG A 7 14.01 1.68 -11.33
C ARG A 7 14.68 3.05 -11.37
N TYR A 8 13.92 4.14 -11.38
CA TYR A 8 14.51 5.47 -11.29
C TYR A 8 15.28 5.66 -9.98
N ALA A 9 14.67 5.27 -8.85
CA ALA A 9 15.32 5.33 -7.56
C ALA A 9 16.53 4.38 -7.47
N HIS A 10 16.43 3.17 -8.03
CA HIS A 10 17.55 2.23 -8.21
C HIS A 10 18.73 2.89 -8.91
N GLY A 11 18.45 3.56 -10.04
CA GLY A 11 19.44 4.23 -10.85
C GLY A 11 20.14 5.39 -10.14
N PHE A 12 19.38 6.17 -9.37
CA PHE A 12 19.90 7.30 -8.61
C PHE A 12 20.95 6.90 -7.56
N VAL A 13 20.94 5.66 -7.09
CA VAL A 13 21.99 5.15 -6.17
C VAL A 13 23.00 4.28 -6.91
N ALA A 14 22.56 3.44 -7.85
CA ALA A 14 23.42 2.50 -8.55
C ALA A 14 24.41 3.18 -9.50
N VAL A 15 24.01 4.23 -10.21
CA VAL A 15 24.87 4.89 -11.20
C VAL A 15 26.12 5.51 -10.55
N PRO A 16 26.03 6.26 -9.43
CA PRO A 16 27.21 6.71 -8.68
C PRO A 16 28.17 5.58 -8.31
N VAL A 17 27.62 4.46 -7.83
CA VAL A 17 28.41 3.28 -7.44
C VAL A 17 29.12 2.68 -8.65
N ILE A 18 28.40 2.38 -9.73
CA ILE A 18 28.96 1.76 -10.94
C ILE A 18 30.01 2.68 -11.58
N CYS A 19 29.74 3.99 -11.67
CA CYS A 19 30.69 4.97 -12.20
C CYS A 19 31.98 4.97 -11.38
N THR A 20 31.87 5.08 -10.06
CA THR A 20 33.02 5.16 -9.16
C THR A 20 33.82 3.85 -9.16
N CYS A 21 33.16 2.68 -9.11
CA CYS A 21 33.83 1.38 -9.21
C CYS A 21 34.54 1.19 -10.54
N SER A 22 33.95 1.67 -11.64
CA SER A 22 34.57 1.64 -12.98
C SER A 22 35.80 2.54 -13.06
N GLU A 23 35.74 3.75 -12.51
CA GLU A 23 36.89 4.67 -12.53
C GLU A 23 38.04 4.19 -11.63
N ALA A 24 37.71 3.51 -10.53
CA ALA A 24 38.69 2.97 -9.60
C ALA A 24 39.31 1.63 -10.05
N GLY A 25 38.86 1.05 -11.18
CA GLY A 25 39.43 -0.18 -11.71
C GLY A 25 38.89 -1.47 -11.08
N VAL A 26 37.71 -1.45 -10.43
CA VAL A 26 37.13 -2.63 -9.76
C VAL A 26 36.85 -3.76 -10.76
N PHE A 27 36.24 -3.42 -11.91
CA PHE A 27 35.89 -4.39 -12.93
C PHE A 27 37.14 -4.95 -13.64
N GLU A 28 38.14 -4.09 -13.87
CA GLU A 28 39.43 -4.47 -14.45
C GLU A 28 40.18 -5.42 -13.52
N LEU A 29 40.23 -5.13 -12.22
CA LEU A 29 40.84 -5.98 -11.20
C LEU A 29 40.21 -7.38 -11.18
N LEU A 30 38.87 -7.45 -11.13
CA LEU A 30 38.14 -8.72 -11.13
C LEU A 30 38.23 -9.46 -12.47
N SER A 31 38.34 -8.75 -13.60
CA SER A 31 38.58 -9.37 -14.91
C SER A 31 39.97 -10.01 -15.01
N GLN A 32 41.00 -9.37 -14.44
CA GLN A 32 42.37 -9.89 -14.48
C GLN A 32 42.58 -11.08 -13.56
N LYS A 33 42.04 -11.02 -12.34
CA LYS A 33 42.24 -12.05 -11.30
C LYS A 33 41.15 -13.13 -11.28
N LYS A 34 40.02 -12.91 -11.96
CA LYS A 34 38.83 -13.78 -12.11
C LYS A 34 38.06 -14.14 -10.84
N SER A 35 38.70 -14.17 -9.67
CA SER A 35 38.10 -14.50 -8.39
C SER A 35 38.93 -13.90 -7.26
N LEU A 36 38.34 -12.97 -6.50
CA LEU A 36 38.99 -12.34 -5.34
C LEU A 36 38.05 -12.33 -4.14
N LYS A 37 38.59 -12.59 -2.95
CA LYS A 37 37.88 -12.38 -1.69
C LYS A 37 37.71 -10.90 -1.42
N PHE A 38 36.76 -10.60 -0.52
CA PHE A 38 36.44 -9.23 -0.14
C PHE A 38 37.67 -8.46 0.36
N GLU A 39 38.47 -9.06 1.24
CA GLU A 39 39.63 -8.43 1.87
C GLU A 39 40.73 -8.13 0.84
N GLU A 40 40.89 -8.99 -0.17
CA GLU A 40 41.85 -8.79 -1.25
C GLU A 40 41.46 -7.57 -2.11
N ILE A 41 40.16 -7.40 -2.40
CA ILE A 41 39.68 -6.24 -3.16
C ILE A 41 39.90 -4.94 -2.37
N VAL A 42 39.62 -4.97 -1.06
CA VAL A 42 39.88 -3.84 -0.15
C VAL A 42 41.36 -3.44 -0.18
N GLU A 43 42.26 -4.42 -0.05
CA GLU A 43 43.72 -4.19 -0.03
C GLU A 43 44.23 -3.66 -1.38
N TYR A 44 43.84 -4.28 -2.50
CA TYR A 44 44.31 -3.88 -3.83
C TYR A 44 43.89 -2.47 -4.22
N LEU A 45 42.70 -2.04 -3.79
CA LEU A 45 42.13 -0.75 -4.16
C LEU A 45 42.29 0.33 -3.09
N ALA A 46 42.90 0.00 -1.94
CA ALA A 46 42.95 0.85 -0.75
C ALA A 46 41.56 1.43 -0.40
N ALA A 47 40.54 0.59 -0.46
CA ALA A 47 39.14 0.99 -0.32
C ALA A 47 38.69 1.04 1.15
N ASN A 48 37.68 1.86 1.43
CA ASN A 48 36.97 1.83 2.71
C ASN A 48 36.06 0.59 2.74
N SER A 49 36.39 -0.38 3.60
CA SER A 49 35.81 -1.72 3.53
C SER A 49 34.28 -1.72 3.69
N GLY A 50 33.73 -0.90 4.59
CA GLY A 50 32.29 -0.83 4.84
C GLY A 50 31.54 -0.34 3.61
N HIS A 51 31.89 0.84 3.10
CA HIS A 51 31.25 1.39 1.91
C HIS A 51 31.50 0.52 0.66
N LEU A 52 32.68 -0.09 0.51
CA LEU A 52 32.92 -1.05 -0.57
C LEU A 52 32.02 -2.28 -0.45
N LYS A 53 31.75 -2.78 0.75
CA LYS A 53 30.83 -3.91 0.95
C LYS A 53 29.41 -3.56 0.49
N VAL A 54 28.95 -2.34 0.78
CA VAL A 54 27.66 -1.82 0.29
C VAL A 54 27.63 -1.79 -1.25
N ALA A 55 28.68 -1.26 -1.88
CA ALA A 55 28.81 -1.23 -3.33
C ALA A 55 28.79 -2.62 -3.96
N LEU A 56 29.55 -3.57 -3.42
CA LEU A 56 29.60 -4.95 -3.93
C LEU A 56 28.25 -5.66 -3.75
N ARG A 57 27.53 -5.42 -2.64
CA ARG A 57 26.16 -5.95 -2.43
C ARG A 57 25.18 -5.40 -3.47
N LEU A 58 25.26 -4.11 -3.78
CA LEU A 58 24.44 -3.48 -4.83
C LEU A 58 24.76 -4.08 -6.22
N LEU A 59 26.04 -4.24 -6.55
CA LEU A 59 26.47 -4.85 -7.82
C LEU A 59 26.04 -6.33 -7.94
N GLU A 60 26.06 -7.09 -6.84
CA GLU A 60 25.53 -8.45 -6.79
C GLU A 60 24.03 -8.51 -7.06
N SER A 61 23.30 -7.58 -6.47
CA SER A 61 21.85 -7.47 -6.63
C SER A 61 21.46 -7.09 -8.07
N LEU A 62 22.28 -6.26 -8.74
CA LEU A 62 22.16 -5.96 -10.18
C LEU A 62 22.70 -7.06 -11.10
N SER A 63 23.16 -8.19 -10.53
CA SER A 63 23.78 -9.29 -11.27
C SER A 63 25.03 -8.91 -12.06
N PHE A 64 25.75 -7.85 -11.69
CA PHE A 64 27.06 -7.51 -12.29
C PHE A 64 28.17 -8.45 -11.79
N LEU A 65 27.95 -9.07 -10.65
CA LEU A 65 28.84 -10.05 -10.05
C LEU A 65 28.04 -11.08 -9.24
N TYR A 66 28.68 -12.17 -8.85
CA TYR A 66 28.17 -13.14 -7.89
C TYR A 66 29.27 -13.58 -6.92
N ARG A 67 28.89 -14.16 -5.79
CA ARG A 67 29.81 -14.76 -4.83
C ARG A 67 29.89 -16.28 -5.03
N SER A 68 31.10 -16.83 -5.07
CA SER A 68 31.32 -18.27 -5.06
C SER A 68 31.02 -18.87 -3.67
N GLN A 69 31.02 -20.20 -3.57
CA GLN A 69 30.91 -20.90 -2.27
C GLN A 69 32.03 -20.53 -1.28
N THR A 70 33.18 -20.07 -1.77
CA THR A 70 34.31 -19.61 -0.95
C THR A 70 34.23 -18.12 -0.58
N GLY A 71 33.13 -17.45 -0.96
CA GLY A 71 32.90 -16.02 -0.71
C GLY A 71 33.65 -15.07 -1.64
N ALA A 72 34.26 -15.59 -2.72
CA ALA A 72 34.99 -14.77 -3.68
C ALA A 72 34.06 -14.15 -4.73
N TYR A 73 34.32 -12.91 -5.12
CA TYR A 73 33.56 -12.15 -6.10
C TYR A 73 34.03 -12.46 -7.53
N ILE A 74 33.07 -12.71 -8.42
CA ILE A 74 33.29 -13.06 -9.83
C ILE A 74 32.34 -12.23 -10.70
N LEU A 75 32.86 -11.63 -11.77
CA LEU A 75 32.05 -10.85 -12.72
C LEU A 75 31.13 -11.75 -13.55
N THR A 76 30.02 -11.16 -13.97
CA THR A 76 29.10 -11.72 -14.97
C THR A 76 29.22 -10.97 -16.29
N GLU A 77 28.51 -11.42 -17.34
CA GLU A 77 28.42 -10.69 -18.61
C GLU A 77 27.75 -9.31 -18.44
N GLN A 78 26.79 -9.20 -17.51
CA GLN A 78 26.09 -7.95 -17.23
C GLN A 78 27.02 -6.85 -16.75
N SER A 79 28.18 -7.18 -16.16
CA SER A 79 29.13 -6.18 -15.68
C SER A 79 29.57 -5.23 -16.79
N GLN A 80 29.70 -5.71 -18.04
CA GLN A 80 30.15 -4.90 -19.19
C GLN A 80 29.31 -3.64 -19.44
N GLN A 81 28.08 -3.60 -18.92
CA GLN A 81 27.21 -2.43 -18.96
C GLN A 81 27.84 -1.19 -18.29
N HIS A 82 28.82 -1.35 -17.39
CA HIS A 82 29.55 -0.24 -16.77
C HIS A 82 30.23 0.69 -17.79
N GLN A 83 30.52 0.19 -19.01
CA GLN A 83 31.16 0.92 -20.11
C GLN A 83 30.18 1.78 -20.91
N ILE A 84 28.89 1.43 -20.89
CA ILE A 84 27.83 2.17 -21.59
C ILE A 84 27.50 3.48 -20.86
N ILE A 85 27.65 3.48 -19.52
CA ILE A 85 27.26 4.60 -18.66
C ILE A 85 28.17 5.82 -18.90
N PRO A 86 27.63 6.97 -19.40
CA PRO A 86 28.42 8.18 -19.57
C PRO A 86 28.85 8.73 -18.20
N LYS A 87 30.16 8.78 -17.91
CA LYS A 87 30.65 9.24 -16.59
C LYS A 87 30.27 10.69 -16.28
N ALA A 88 30.15 11.52 -17.32
CA ALA A 88 29.68 12.90 -17.19
C ALA A 88 28.25 13.01 -16.63
N LEU A 89 27.46 11.92 -16.63
CA LEU A 89 26.12 11.88 -16.03
C LEU A 89 26.15 12.21 -14.53
N MET A 90 27.26 11.96 -13.85
CA MET A 90 27.47 12.32 -12.44
C MET A 90 27.36 13.82 -12.16
N SER A 91 27.49 14.68 -13.18
CA SER A 91 27.31 16.13 -13.04
C SER A 91 25.87 16.52 -12.65
N LEU A 92 24.88 15.70 -12.98
CA LEU A 92 23.47 16.00 -12.69
C LEU A 92 23.12 16.04 -11.20
N TYR A 93 23.89 15.35 -10.34
CA TYR A 93 23.68 15.40 -8.87
C TYR A 93 23.97 16.78 -8.27
N LYS A 94 24.71 17.63 -8.99
CA LYS A 94 25.05 19.00 -8.57
C LYS A 94 24.47 20.05 -9.52
N TYR A 95 23.66 19.64 -10.48
CA TYR A 95 23.11 20.54 -11.48
C TYR A 95 21.97 21.39 -10.88
N PRO A 96 21.97 22.72 -11.06
CA PRO A 96 20.99 23.61 -10.44
C PRO A 96 19.66 23.60 -11.20
N PHE A 97 18.86 22.54 -11.03
CA PHE A 97 17.55 22.41 -11.69
C PHE A 97 16.60 23.59 -11.42
N GLU A 98 16.69 24.21 -10.22
CA GLU A 98 15.92 25.41 -9.90
C GLU A 98 16.22 26.57 -10.86
N LEU A 99 17.52 26.85 -11.10
CA LEU A 99 17.96 27.92 -12.00
C LEU A 99 17.68 27.54 -13.46
N TYR A 100 17.80 26.26 -13.80
CA TYR A 100 17.47 25.76 -15.15
C TYR A 100 16.01 26.04 -15.52
N LEU A 101 15.07 25.74 -14.63
CA LEU A 101 13.65 26.01 -14.88
C LEU A 101 13.34 27.51 -15.01
N LYS A 102 14.14 28.38 -14.35
CA LYS A 102 14.06 29.84 -14.51
C LYS A 102 14.75 30.37 -15.77
N GLY A 103 15.47 29.52 -16.52
CA GLY A 103 16.27 29.93 -17.68
C GLY A 103 17.55 30.70 -17.31
N GLU A 104 18.02 30.56 -16.07
CA GLU A 104 19.15 31.32 -15.50
C GLU A 104 20.48 30.54 -15.55
N VAL A 105 20.58 29.53 -16.42
CA VAL A 105 21.79 28.69 -16.58
C VAL A 105 22.38 28.84 -17.99
N GLU A 106 23.71 28.80 -18.09
CA GLU A 106 24.40 28.89 -19.39
C GLU A 106 24.30 27.60 -20.21
N ALA A 107 24.24 26.43 -19.56
CA ALA A 107 24.15 25.13 -20.21
C ALA A 107 22.90 24.37 -19.76
N GLY A 108 21.99 24.07 -20.70
CA GLY A 108 20.79 23.26 -20.47
C GLY A 108 21.09 21.76 -20.35
N ILE A 109 20.03 20.94 -20.38
CA ILE A 109 20.11 19.48 -20.21
C ILE A 109 19.79 18.70 -21.50
N ASN A 110 19.68 19.39 -22.64
CA ASN A 110 19.30 18.80 -23.92
C ASN A 110 20.15 17.59 -24.34
N SER A 111 21.45 17.56 -24.01
CA SER A 111 22.31 16.39 -24.29
C SER A 111 21.82 15.12 -23.59
N TRP A 112 21.33 15.25 -22.34
CA TRP A 112 20.79 14.15 -21.56
C TRP A 112 19.40 13.74 -22.03
N ILE A 113 18.57 14.72 -22.41
CA ILE A 113 17.26 14.45 -23.03
C ILE A 113 17.44 13.63 -24.31
N ASN A 114 18.35 14.03 -25.20
CA ASN A 114 18.64 13.29 -26.43
C ASN A 114 19.19 11.87 -26.19
N LEU A 115 19.91 11.64 -25.08
CA LEU A 115 20.32 10.30 -24.66
C LEU A 115 19.13 9.48 -24.16
N SER A 116 18.27 10.05 -23.32
CA SER A 116 17.04 9.42 -22.83
C SER A 116 16.11 9.01 -24.00
N CYS A 117 15.92 9.88 -24.99
CA CYS A 117 15.14 9.60 -26.20
C CYS A 117 15.70 8.41 -27.00
N ARG A 118 17.02 8.22 -26.99
CA ARG A 118 17.71 7.07 -27.62
C ARG A 118 17.84 5.87 -26.68
N ARG A 119 17.17 5.89 -25.53
CA ARG A 119 17.26 4.86 -24.49
C ARG A 119 18.71 4.60 -24.07
N TRP A 120 19.49 5.67 -23.97
CA TRP A 120 20.91 5.66 -23.60
C TRP A 120 21.78 4.76 -24.47
N ASP A 121 21.41 4.62 -25.76
CA ASP A 121 22.09 3.79 -26.75
C ASP A 121 22.25 2.30 -26.30
N THR A 122 21.27 1.79 -25.53
CA THR A 122 21.21 0.39 -25.09
C THR A 122 19.84 -0.24 -25.29
N GLU A 123 19.82 -1.53 -25.64
CA GLU A 123 18.59 -2.34 -25.69
C GLU A 123 18.16 -2.84 -24.31
N ASN A 124 19.00 -2.72 -23.28
CA ASN A 124 18.64 -3.12 -21.92
C ASN A 124 17.68 -2.10 -21.29
N SER A 125 16.40 -2.48 -21.21
CA SER A 125 15.35 -1.64 -20.62
C SER A 125 15.64 -1.26 -19.17
N LEU A 126 16.18 -2.16 -18.36
CA LEU A 126 16.53 -1.86 -16.97
C LEU A 126 17.63 -0.79 -16.92
N LEU A 127 18.73 -1.00 -17.65
CA LEU A 127 19.85 -0.06 -17.66
C LEU A 127 19.42 1.33 -18.13
N SER A 128 18.64 1.42 -19.20
CA SER A 128 18.12 2.70 -19.69
C SER A 128 17.23 3.40 -18.66
N ASP A 129 16.38 2.66 -17.94
CA ASP A 129 15.58 3.24 -16.85
C ASP A 129 16.45 3.68 -15.66
N LEU A 130 17.51 2.93 -15.29
CA LEU A 130 18.46 3.34 -14.24
C LEU A 130 19.11 4.69 -14.59
N LEU A 131 19.50 4.87 -15.86
CA LEU A 131 20.12 6.11 -16.32
C LEU A 131 19.12 7.27 -16.39
N ASP A 132 17.89 7.01 -16.84
CA ASP A 132 16.80 8.00 -16.80
C ASP A 132 16.56 8.51 -15.37
N GLY A 133 16.65 7.66 -14.35
CA GLY A 133 16.46 8.04 -12.96
C GLY A 133 17.36 9.18 -12.48
N VAL A 134 18.61 9.21 -12.95
CA VAL A 134 19.59 10.25 -12.60
C VAL A 134 19.18 11.63 -13.12
N LEU A 135 18.50 11.68 -14.27
CA LEU A 135 17.98 12.91 -14.87
C LEU A 135 16.62 13.27 -14.27
N VAL A 136 15.72 12.29 -14.19
CA VAL A 136 14.30 12.51 -13.96
C VAL A 136 13.99 12.83 -12.50
N ILE A 137 14.63 12.18 -11.52
CA ILE A 137 14.34 12.41 -10.09
C ILE A 137 14.53 13.88 -9.68
N PRO A 138 15.71 14.50 -9.86
CA PRO A 138 15.90 15.88 -9.43
C PRO A 138 15.05 16.86 -10.23
N LEU A 139 14.83 16.60 -11.52
CA LEU A 139 13.94 17.41 -12.36
C LEU A 139 12.48 17.34 -11.88
N LEU A 140 11.95 16.15 -11.61
CA LEU A 140 10.56 15.95 -11.20
C LEU A 140 10.28 16.55 -9.82
N LEU A 141 11.23 16.41 -8.87
CA LEU A 141 11.12 17.02 -7.54
C LEU A 141 11.09 18.55 -7.64
N GLU A 142 11.94 19.15 -8.47
CA GLU A 142 11.96 20.60 -8.64
C GLU A 142 10.73 21.13 -9.41
N LEU A 143 10.26 20.41 -10.44
CA LEU A 143 9.00 20.73 -11.13
C LEU A 143 7.80 20.71 -10.18
N LYS A 144 7.75 19.73 -9.25
CA LYS A 144 6.70 19.66 -8.24
C LYS A 144 6.81 20.82 -7.24
N LYS A 145 8.02 21.13 -6.75
CA LYS A 145 8.29 22.23 -5.83
C LYS A 145 7.85 23.59 -6.40
N GLN A 146 8.02 23.82 -7.70
CA GLN A 146 7.60 25.04 -8.38
C GLN A 146 6.15 25.02 -8.90
N ASN A 147 5.37 23.96 -8.59
CA ASN A 147 3.99 23.78 -9.03
C ASN A 147 3.81 23.81 -10.57
N LEU A 148 4.78 23.29 -11.32
CA LEU A 148 4.79 23.28 -12.80
C LEU A 148 4.11 22.05 -13.42
N LEU A 149 3.53 21.17 -12.59
CA LEU A 149 2.84 19.93 -13.00
C LEU A 149 1.33 19.96 -12.67
N ASP A 150 0.74 21.16 -12.64
CA ASP A 150 -0.69 21.38 -12.36
C ASP A 150 -1.57 20.89 -13.52
N GLU A 151 -2.48 19.95 -13.24
CA GLU A 151 -3.37 19.33 -14.22
C GLU A 151 -4.41 20.28 -14.81
N SER A 152 -4.74 21.36 -14.10
CA SER A 152 -5.74 22.33 -14.53
C SER A 152 -5.21 23.30 -15.60
N LYS A 153 -3.91 23.23 -15.93
CA LYS A 153 -3.21 24.18 -16.78
C LYS A 153 -2.47 23.47 -17.91
N LYS A 154 -2.22 24.25 -18.97
CA LYS A 154 -1.28 23.88 -20.02
C LYS A 154 0.12 23.79 -19.42
N LEU A 155 0.78 22.65 -19.61
CA LEU A 155 2.11 22.41 -19.05
C LEU A 155 3.13 23.40 -19.62
N PHE A 156 4.06 23.84 -18.77
CA PHE A 156 5.28 24.57 -19.14
C PHE A 156 5.09 25.92 -19.84
N ASN A 157 3.87 26.44 -19.96
CA ASN A 157 3.59 27.73 -20.63
C ASN A 157 4.21 28.96 -19.94
N THR A 158 4.61 28.82 -18.67
CA THR A 158 5.29 29.88 -17.91
C THR A 158 6.82 29.84 -18.02
N LEU A 159 7.36 28.82 -18.69
CA LEU A 159 8.80 28.64 -18.88
C LEU A 159 9.26 29.37 -20.15
N THR A 160 10.57 29.59 -20.28
CA THR A 160 11.15 30.13 -21.52
C THR A 160 11.01 29.13 -22.66
N ASP A 161 10.87 29.62 -23.91
CA ASP A 161 10.66 28.77 -25.10
C ASP A 161 11.68 27.62 -25.21
N SER A 162 12.95 27.89 -24.88
CA SER A 162 14.01 26.87 -24.93
C SER A 162 13.78 25.76 -23.90
N VAL A 163 13.48 26.10 -22.65
CA VAL A 163 13.24 25.12 -21.58
C VAL A 163 11.92 24.38 -21.82
N GLN A 164 10.90 25.09 -22.30
CA GLN A 164 9.62 24.49 -22.65
C GLN A 164 9.79 23.42 -23.74
N GLN A 165 10.55 23.70 -24.81
CA GLN A 165 10.79 22.72 -25.89
C GLN A 165 11.57 21.49 -25.42
N GLU A 166 12.60 21.71 -24.59
CA GLU A 166 13.37 20.61 -23.98
C GLU A 166 12.47 19.69 -23.13
N LEU A 167 11.71 20.26 -22.19
CA LEU A 167 10.84 19.48 -21.31
C LEU A 167 9.67 18.82 -22.05
N SER A 168 9.08 19.50 -23.04
CA SER A 168 8.03 18.91 -23.89
C SER A 168 8.58 17.69 -24.64
N THR A 169 9.78 17.80 -25.20
CA THR A 169 10.45 16.68 -25.88
C THR A 169 10.67 15.51 -24.92
N LEU A 170 11.19 15.77 -23.72
CA LEU A 170 11.41 14.72 -22.73
C LEU A 170 10.09 14.05 -22.30
N PHE A 171 9.08 14.84 -21.94
CA PHE A 171 7.81 14.32 -21.42
C PHE A 171 7.04 13.53 -22.49
N ILE A 172 7.03 13.98 -23.75
CA ILE A 172 6.42 13.23 -24.85
C ILE A 172 7.15 11.90 -25.06
N ASN A 173 8.49 11.90 -25.09
CA ASN A 173 9.28 10.68 -25.31
C ASN A 173 9.16 9.68 -24.16
N LEU A 174 9.00 10.15 -22.92
CA LEU A 174 8.72 9.28 -21.76
C LEU A 174 7.27 8.78 -21.72
N GLY A 175 6.39 9.30 -22.60
CA GLY A 175 4.96 9.04 -22.62
C GLY A 175 4.21 9.69 -21.46
N TRP A 176 4.78 10.73 -20.85
CA TRP A 176 4.23 11.46 -19.71
C TRP A 176 3.33 12.62 -20.11
N ALA A 177 3.53 13.16 -21.30
CA ALA A 177 2.66 14.18 -21.85
C ALA A 177 2.32 13.88 -23.31
N GLU A 178 1.20 14.44 -23.76
CA GLU A 178 0.75 14.40 -25.14
C GLU A 178 0.39 15.81 -25.61
N GLU A 179 0.64 16.07 -26.89
CA GLU A 179 0.30 17.34 -27.52
C GLU A 179 -1.14 17.29 -28.06
N LYS A 180 -1.98 18.19 -27.56
CA LYS A 180 -3.36 18.40 -28.04
C LYS A 180 -3.46 19.72 -28.77
N THR A 181 -4.57 19.94 -29.47
CA THR A 181 -4.86 21.18 -30.23
C THR A 181 -4.70 22.46 -29.39
N GLU A 182 -4.86 22.37 -28.07
CA GLU A 182 -4.77 23.53 -27.17
C GLU A 182 -3.43 23.66 -26.43
N GLY A 183 -2.53 22.67 -26.50
CA GLY A 183 -1.23 22.68 -25.80
C GLY A 183 -0.80 21.30 -25.30
N LEU A 184 0.22 21.29 -24.45
CA LEU A 184 0.78 20.07 -23.85
C LEU A 184 0.06 19.71 -22.53
N TYR A 185 -0.38 18.46 -22.40
CA TYR A 185 -1.11 17.94 -21.24
C TYR A 185 -0.53 16.62 -20.74
N LEU A 186 -0.66 16.34 -19.43
CA LEU A 186 -0.21 15.06 -18.85
C LEU A 186 -1.05 13.90 -19.37
N THR A 187 -0.39 12.77 -19.65
CA THR A 187 -1.02 11.45 -19.82
C THR A 187 -1.31 10.82 -18.46
N ASP A 188 -1.95 9.65 -18.42
CA ASP A 188 -2.12 8.89 -17.17
C ASP A 188 -0.78 8.53 -16.51
N ILE A 189 0.25 8.23 -17.31
CA ILE A 189 1.60 7.94 -16.81
C ILE A 189 2.21 9.21 -16.21
N GLY A 190 2.05 10.36 -16.87
CA GLY A 190 2.54 11.64 -16.36
C GLY A 190 1.88 12.05 -15.05
N ARG A 191 0.56 11.90 -14.95
CA ARG A 191 -0.20 12.12 -13.70
C ARG A 191 0.31 11.20 -12.59
N PHE A 192 0.42 9.90 -12.87
CA PHE A 192 0.96 8.92 -11.93
C PHE A 192 2.36 9.32 -11.41
N MET A 193 3.26 9.78 -12.27
CA MET A 193 4.60 10.23 -11.87
C MET A 193 4.56 11.53 -11.06
N SER A 194 3.72 12.49 -11.44
CA SER A 194 3.52 13.75 -10.71
C SER A 194 3.01 13.53 -9.28
N ASP A 195 2.00 12.66 -9.13
CA ASP A 195 1.38 12.34 -7.83
C ASP A 195 2.33 11.58 -6.91
N ARG A 196 3.20 10.75 -7.48
CA ARG A 196 4.13 9.89 -6.73
C ARG A 196 5.54 10.44 -6.61
N SER A 197 5.79 11.63 -7.14
CA SER A 197 7.10 12.31 -7.11
C SER A 197 7.68 12.38 -5.71
N LEU A 198 6.86 12.63 -4.68
CA LEU A 198 7.33 12.73 -3.29
C LEU A 198 7.89 11.40 -2.73
N ASN A 199 7.49 10.24 -3.28
CA ASN A 199 8.11 8.96 -2.90
C ASN A 199 9.59 8.88 -3.30
N LEU A 200 10.00 9.63 -4.32
CA LEU A 200 11.39 9.76 -4.75
C LEU A 200 12.15 10.77 -3.88
N GLY A 201 11.46 11.57 -3.06
CA GLY A 201 12.05 12.64 -2.25
C GLY A 201 13.09 12.14 -1.26
N ILE A 202 12.86 10.98 -0.62
CA ILE A 202 13.85 10.38 0.30
C ILE A 202 15.12 10.03 -0.48
N THR A 203 15.01 9.29 -1.58
CA THR A 203 16.17 8.92 -2.41
C THR A 203 16.87 10.16 -2.98
N GLY A 204 16.10 11.14 -3.46
CA GLY A 204 16.61 12.42 -3.97
C GLY A 204 17.35 13.24 -2.92
N SER A 205 16.92 13.20 -1.65
CA SER A 205 17.55 13.94 -0.56
C SER A 205 19.01 13.51 -0.29
N TYR A 206 19.39 12.28 -0.66
CA TYR A 206 20.77 11.77 -0.53
C TYR A 206 21.70 12.18 -1.69
N ALA A 207 21.25 13.01 -2.64
CA ALA A 207 22.08 13.50 -3.74
C ALA A 207 23.45 14.06 -3.30
N PRO A 208 23.57 14.84 -2.19
CA PRO A 208 24.88 15.35 -1.74
C PRO A 208 25.88 14.23 -1.40
N MET A 209 25.44 13.19 -0.69
CA MET A 209 26.25 12.00 -0.38
C MET A 209 26.60 11.21 -1.63
N LEU A 210 25.60 10.91 -2.47
CA LEU A 210 25.76 10.10 -3.68
C LEU A 210 26.71 10.75 -4.70
N SER A 211 26.72 12.09 -4.77
CA SER A 211 27.66 12.85 -5.61
C SER A 211 29.12 12.73 -5.17
N GLN A 212 29.37 12.22 -3.96
CA GLN A 212 30.68 12.05 -3.32
C GLN A 212 31.04 10.57 -3.12
N MET A 213 30.43 9.65 -3.89
CA MET A 213 30.66 8.21 -3.80
C MET A 213 32.15 7.82 -3.87
N LYS A 214 32.96 8.56 -4.62
CA LYS A 214 34.43 8.37 -4.65
C LYS A 214 35.10 8.58 -3.30
N GLU A 215 34.70 9.60 -2.55
CA GLU A 215 35.26 9.86 -1.22
C GLU A 215 34.80 8.78 -0.22
N LEU A 216 33.56 8.29 -0.34
CA LEU A 216 33.06 7.18 0.48
C LEU A 216 33.82 5.87 0.20
N LEU A 217 33.97 5.48 -1.07
CA LEU A 217 34.57 4.18 -1.41
C LEU A 217 36.09 4.15 -1.29
N PHE A 218 36.78 5.26 -1.64
CA PHE A 218 38.24 5.26 -1.82
C PHE A 218 38.94 6.51 -1.24
N GLY A 219 38.22 7.38 -0.53
CA GLY A 219 38.76 8.61 0.08
C GLY A 219 38.58 8.64 1.60
N ASN A 220 38.34 9.83 2.18
CA ASN A 220 38.01 10.01 3.58
C ASN A 220 36.49 10.22 3.77
N PRO A 221 35.73 9.20 4.20
CA PRO A 221 34.28 9.28 4.33
C PRO A 221 33.81 10.40 5.26
N GLN A 222 34.60 10.75 6.28
CA GLN A 222 34.22 11.77 7.26
C GLN A 222 33.94 13.13 6.61
N LYS A 223 34.64 13.47 5.52
CA LYS A 223 34.39 14.74 4.79
C LYS A 223 32.98 14.83 4.23
N VAL A 224 32.36 13.69 3.92
CA VAL A 224 30.98 13.64 3.42
C VAL A 224 29.99 13.93 4.56
N PHE A 225 30.29 13.43 5.77
CA PHE A 225 29.44 13.54 6.96
C PHE A 225 29.76 14.74 7.87
N GLU A 226 30.77 15.54 7.54
CA GLU A 226 31.10 16.77 8.26
C GLU A 226 29.87 17.69 8.35
N ARG A 227 29.52 18.05 9.58
CA ARG A 227 28.46 19.02 9.85
C ARG A 227 28.95 20.44 9.58
N ASP A 228 28.04 21.32 9.15
CA ASP A 228 28.37 22.73 8.95
C ASP A 228 28.53 23.48 10.29
N LYS A 229 28.82 24.80 10.21
CA LYS A 229 28.99 25.65 11.40
C LYS A 229 27.74 25.72 12.28
N THR A 230 26.57 25.47 11.70
CA THR A 230 25.26 25.41 12.36
C THR A 230 24.88 24.00 12.82
N LYS A 231 25.80 23.02 12.71
CA LYS A 231 25.61 21.60 13.02
C LYS A 231 24.64 20.85 12.11
N ASN A 232 24.26 21.43 10.97
CA ASN A 232 23.43 20.78 9.97
C ASN A 232 24.24 19.76 9.18
N GLU A 233 23.55 18.73 8.70
CA GLU A 233 24.14 17.68 7.90
C GLU A 233 24.36 18.14 6.46
N ARG A 234 25.50 17.73 5.88
CA ARG A 234 25.84 18.04 4.49
C ARG A 234 25.66 16.87 3.53
N HIS A 235 25.55 15.65 4.06
CA HIS A 235 25.37 14.44 3.27
C HIS A 235 23.92 14.26 2.79
N LEU A 236 22.97 15.01 3.36
CA LEU A 236 21.54 14.84 3.19
C LEU A 236 20.84 16.20 3.14
N ASP A 237 19.91 16.39 2.21
CA ASP A 237 18.91 17.46 2.30
C ASP A 237 17.84 17.08 3.33
N ARG A 238 18.07 17.48 4.59
CA ARG A 238 17.21 17.08 5.73
C ARG A 238 15.77 17.58 5.58
N THR A 239 15.56 18.75 5.00
CA THR A 239 14.21 19.31 4.79
C THR A 239 13.40 18.45 3.83
N LEU A 240 13.97 18.14 2.65
CA LEU A 240 13.32 17.26 1.69
C LEU A 240 13.11 15.85 2.26
N ASN A 241 14.10 15.34 3.01
CA ASN A 241 14.03 14.03 3.64
C ASN A 241 12.87 13.92 4.64
N VAL A 242 12.71 14.88 5.54
CA VAL A 242 11.63 14.90 6.56
C VAL A 242 10.25 14.99 5.93
N VAL A 243 10.07 15.85 4.92
CA VAL A 243 8.78 15.98 4.22
C VAL A 243 8.42 14.69 3.48
N ALA A 244 9.40 14.08 2.80
CA ALA A 244 9.18 12.85 2.05
C ALA A 244 8.97 11.63 2.96
N SER A 245 9.70 11.52 4.08
CA SER A 245 9.56 10.43 5.04
C SER A 245 8.25 10.52 5.81
N GLY A 246 7.82 11.72 6.22
CA GLY A 246 6.51 11.95 6.85
C GLY A 246 5.36 11.44 5.96
N PHE A 247 5.38 11.76 4.66
CA PHE A 247 4.39 11.27 3.70
C PHE A 247 4.40 9.74 3.56
N GLN A 248 5.56 9.09 3.57
CA GLN A 248 5.65 7.64 3.50
C GLN A 248 5.22 6.95 4.80
N HIS A 249 5.58 7.52 5.95
CA HIS A 249 5.29 6.94 7.26
C HIS A 249 3.80 7.01 7.60
N GLU A 250 3.09 8.07 7.19
CA GLU A 250 1.66 8.23 7.44
C GLU A 250 0.83 7.05 6.92
N LYS A 251 1.26 6.44 5.80
CA LYS A 251 0.65 5.23 5.23
C LYS A 251 0.58 4.08 6.24
N PHE A 252 1.62 3.88 7.05
CA PHE A 252 1.71 2.78 8.00
C PHE A 252 1.07 3.12 9.35
N PHE A 253 0.90 4.41 9.67
CA PHE A 253 0.28 4.84 10.91
C PHE A 253 -1.19 4.42 10.99
N ALA A 254 -1.89 4.29 9.86
CA ALA A 254 -3.27 3.79 9.86
C ALA A 254 -3.41 2.37 10.43
N ASP A 255 -2.39 1.51 10.26
CA ASP A 255 -2.44 0.15 10.80
C ASP A 255 -2.18 0.12 12.33
N THR A 256 -1.70 1.22 12.92
CA THR A 256 -1.59 1.35 14.39
C THR A 256 -2.96 1.52 15.05
N ASP A 257 -3.96 2.03 14.33
CA ASP A 257 -5.27 2.38 14.88
C ASP A 257 -5.95 1.19 15.55
N GLU A 258 -5.88 0.01 14.92
CA GLU A 258 -6.44 -1.23 15.48
C GLU A 258 -5.82 -1.59 16.84
N ILE A 259 -4.50 -1.43 16.93
CA ILE A 259 -3.74 -1.76 18.13
C ILE A 259 -4.14 -0.81 19.26
N ILE A 260 -4.19 0.49 18.95
CA ILE A 260 -4.59 1.54 19.88
C ILE A 260 -6.03 1.33 20.35
N ILE A 261 -6.97 1.11 19.44
CA ILE A 261 -8.37 0.83 19.78
C ILE A 261 -8.47 -0.39 20.68
N SER A 262 -7.73 -1.47 20.39
CA SER A 262 -7.76 -2.66 21.23
C SER A 262 -7.21 -2.41 22.63
N ILE A 263 -6.11 -1.66 22.77
CA ILE A 263 -5.52 -1.32 24.08
C ILE A 263 -6.51 -0.50 24.91
N PHE A 264 -7.13 0.51 24.31
CA PHE A 264 -8.02 1.45 25.01
C PHE A 264 -9.50 1.02 25.07
N ASN A 265 -9.82 -0.17 24.55
CA ASN A 265 -11.09 -0.87 24.78
C ASN A 265 -11.00 -1.95 25.86
N GLN A 266 -9.78 -2.33 26.28
CA GLN A 266 -9.59 -3.38 27.27
C GLN A 266 -10.11 -2.94 28.64
N GLN A 267 -10.91 -3.78 29.29
CA GLN A 267 -11.43 -3.53 30.63
C GLN A 267 -10.52 -4.13 31.70
N PRO A 268 -10.42 -3.52 32.90
CA PRO A 268 -11.05 -2.25 33.31
C PRO A 268 -10.30 -1.00 32.81
N ILE A 269 -10.98 0.15 32.69
CA ILE A 269 -10.43 1.39 32.11
C ILE A 269 -9.24 1.92 32.95
N GLU A 270 -9.34 1.81 34.27
CA GLU A 270 -8.35 2.26 35.25
C GLU A 270 -6.98 1.59 35.08
N GLU A 271 -6.98 0.39 34.51
CA GLU A 271 -5.78 -0.40 34.30
C GLU A 271 -5.09 -0.09 32.96
N GLN A 272 -5.71 0.67 32.07
CA GLN A 272 -5.12 1.04 30.78
C GLN A 272 -3.97 2.04 30.94
N PRO A 273 -3.13 2.24 29.90
CA PRO A 273 -2.09 3.27 29.93
C PRO A 273 -2.68 4.67 30.22
N SER A 274 -1.93 5.48 30.94
CA SER A 274 -2.24 6.91 31.14
C SER A 274 -1.30 7.82 30.34
N TYR A 275 -0.14 7.28 29.94
CA TYR A 275 0.88 8.00 29.19
C TYR A 275 1.23 7.22 27.93
N ILE A 276 1.32 7.92 26.80
CA ILE A 276 1.79 7.37 25.54
C ILE A 276 3.07 8.11 25.19
N VAL A 277 4.21 7.42 25.28
CA VAL A 277 5.53 8.02 25.11
C VAL A 277 6.10 7.64 23.75
N ASP A 278 6.19 8.62 22.85
CA ASP A 278 6.77 8.47 21.52
C ASP A 278 8.23 8.92 21.50
N MET A 279 9.15 7.96 21.30
CA MET A 279 10.57 8.23 21.19
C MET A 279 10.94 8.54 19.73
N GLY A 280 11.59 9.68 19.50
CA GLY A 280 11.81 10.28 18.19
C GLY A 280 10.50 10.83 17.60
N CYS A 281 9.79 11.65 18.37
CA CYS A 281 8.45 12.10 18.00
C CYS A 281 8.40 13.00 16.76
N GLY A 282 9.53 13.57 16.31
CA GLY A 282 9.61 14.35 15.09
C GLY A 282 8.69 15.58 15.14
N ASP A 283 7.65 15.59 14.31
CA ASP A 283 6.63 16.65 14.26
C ASP A 283 5.38 16.34 15.13
N GLY A 284 5.35 15.22 15.83
CA GLY A 284 4.23 14.78 16.66
C GLY A 284 3.04 14.18 15.90
N THR A 285 3.17 13.90 14.60
CA THR A 285 2.07 13.39 13.76
C THR A 285 1.50 12.07 14.28
N LEU A 286 2.35 11.12 14.71
CA LEU A 286 1.91 9.85 15.27
C LEU A 286 1.13 10.03 16.58
N LEU A 287 1.67 10.83 17.53
CA LEU A 287 1.00 11.17 18.78
C LEU A 287 -0.38 11.80 18.54
N LYS A 288 -0.45 12.78 17.64
CA LYS A 288 -1.69 13.47 17.29
C LYS A 288 -2.74 12.51 16.72
N ARG A 289 -2.33 11.61 15.83
CA ARG A 289 -3.20 10.58 15.27
C ARG A 289 -3.75 9.67 16.36
N ILE A 290 -2.86 9.12 17.19
CA ILE A 290 -3.23 8.18 18.26
C ILE A 290 -4.25 8.81 19.22
N TYR A 291 -4.03 10.04 19.66
CA TYR A 291 -4.97 10.73 20.55
C TYR A 291 -6.36 10.90 19.91
N LYS A 292 -6.41 11.29 18.63
CA LYS A 292 -7.68 11.40 17.88
C LYS A 292 -8.40 10.05 17.80
N ILE A 293 -7.67 8.96 17.51
CA ILE A 293 -8.22 7.61 17.44
C ILE A 293 -8.80 7.17 18.78
N ILE A 294 -8.07 7.40 19.87
CA ILE A 294 -8.56 7.07 21.22
C ILE A 294 -9.84 7.85 21.52
N LYS A 295 -9.82 9.17 21.32
CA LYS A 295 -10.95 10.05 21.61
C LYS A 295 -12.22 9.66 20.83
N GLN A 296 -12.08 9.25 19.58
CA GLN A 296 -13.21 8.96 18.69
C GLN A 296 -13.71 7.52 18.76
N PHE A 297 -12.81 6.54 18.90
CA PHE A 297 -13.12 5.13 18.61
C PHE A 297 -12.90 4.16 19.79
N SER A 298 -12.44 4.63 20.95
CA SER A 298 -12.21 3.78 22.12
C SER A 298 -13.18 4.02 23.28
N ALA A 299 -13.32 3.02 24.15
CA ALA A 299 -14.05 3.14 25.41
C ALA A 299 -13.43 4.20 26.31
N ARG A 300 -12.09 4.29 26.35
CA ARG A 300 -11.35 5.34 27.06
C ARG A 300 -11.71 6.75 26.57
N GLY A 301 -11.91 6.92 25.26
CA GLY A 301 -12.28 8.18 24.63
C GLY A 301 -13.56 8.81 25.20
N LYS A 302 -14.49 7.97 25.69
CA LYS A 302 -15.77 8.41 26.28
C LYS A 302 -15.64 8.94 27.71
N VAL A 303 -14.51 8.68 28.37
CA VAL A 303 -14.26 8.99 29.79
C VAL A 303 -12.90 9.65 30.00
N LEU A 304 -12.44 10.44 29.02
CA LEU A 304 -11.16 11.18 29.11
C LEU A 304 -11.18 12.26 30.20
N THR A 305 -12.36 12.68 30.67
CA THR A 305 -12.50 13.64 31.77
C THR A 305 -12.16 12.99 33.10
N GLU A 306 -12.62 11.76 33.35
CA GLU A 306 -12.33 10.99 34.56
C GLU A 306 -10.95 10.32 34.50
N TYR A 307 -10.58 9.81 33.33
CA TYR A 307 -9.33 9.10 33.07
C TYR A 307 -8.57 9.76 31.92
N PRO A 308 -7.85 10.87 32.16
CA PRO A 308 -7.12 11.57 31.10
C PRO A 308 -5.99 10.72 30.51
N ILE A 309 -5.58 11.05 29.29
CA ILE A 309 -4.37 10.53 28.65
C ILE A 309 -3.45 11.70 28.35
N ILE A 310 -2.16 11.51 28.59
CA ILE A 310 -1.12 12.49 28.30
C ILE A 310 -0.20 11.93 27.21
N MET A 311 -0.08 12.68 26.11
CA MET A 311 0.83 12.38 25.01
C MET A 311 2.22 12.89 25.37
N VAL A 312 3.25 12.05 25.32
CA VAL A 312 4.61 12.45 25.68
C VAL A 312 5.50 12.35 24.44
N GLY A 313 5.94 13.49 23.92
CA GLY A 313 6.93 13.56 22.85
C GLY A 313 8.33 13.56 23.44
N ALA A 314 9.14 12.58 23.05
CA ALA A 314 10.55 12.50 23.43
C ALA A 314 11.44 12.57 22.19
N ASP A 315 12.34 13.54 22.12
CA ASP A 315 13.25 13.70 20.99
C ASP A 315 14.58 14.31 21.46
N TYR A 316 15.69 14.01 20.78
CA TYR A 316 17.00 14.57 21.10
C TYR A 316 17.19 15.93 20.42
N ASN A 317 16.40 16.23 19.38
CA ASN A 317 16.39 17.48 18.66
C ASN A 317 15.38 18.46 19.27
N GLN A 318 15.87 19.62 19.69
CA GLN A 318 15.04 20.68 20.27
C GLN A 318 14.02 21.26 19.28
N GLU A 319 14.38 21.41 18.00
CA GLU A 319 13.46 21.94 16.97
C GLU A 319 12.29 20.98 16.73
N ALA A 320 12.55 19.66 16.76
CA ALA A 320 11.49 18.65 16.66
C ALA A 320 10.51 18.75 17.83
N LEU A 321 11.00 18.95 19.06
CA LEU A 321 10.14 19.17 20.23
C LEU A 321 9.29 20.44 20.09
N GLU A 322 9.85 21.54 19.59
CA GLU A 322 9.11 22.78 19.36
C GLU A 322 7.97 22.58 18.36
N VAL A 323 8.25 21.96 17.19
CA VAL A 323 7.24 21.63 16.18
C VAL A 323 6.18 20.67 16.73
N THR A 324 6.59 19.66 17.50
CA THR A 324 5.67 18.73 18.17
C THR A 324 4.74 19.47 19.14
N GLY A 325 5.27 20.43 19.92
CA GLY A 325 4.49 21.24 20.85
C GLY A 325 3.42 22.09 20.15
N GLU A 326 3.80 22.73 19.04
CA GLU A 326 2.85 23.46 18.19
C GLU A 326 1.76 22.53 17.63
N ASN A 327 2.15 21.34 17.14
CA ASN A 327 1.22 20.40 16.53
C ASN A 327 0.24 19.77 17.54
N LEU A 328 0.63 19.68 18.81
CA LEU A 328 -0.14 19.11 19.93
C LEU A 328 -0.80 20.16 20.84
N ALA A 329 -0.82 21.45 20.48
CA ALA A 329 -1.26 22.55 21.36
C ALA A 329 -2.64 22.34 22.05
N GLU A 330 -3.58 21.65 21.40
CA GLU A 330 -4.94 21.37 21.93
C GLU A 330 -5.08 19.99 22.61
N ILE A 331 -4.00 19.24 22.71
CA ILE A 331 -3.96 17.88 23.26
C ILE A 331 -3.16 17.91 24.56
N PRO A 332 -3.61 17.25 25.66
CA PRO A 332 -2.80 17.15 26.86
C PRO A 332 -1.47 16.44 26.55
N HIS A 333 -0.36 17.17 26.66
CA HIS A 333 0.95 16.66 26.28
C HIS A 333 2.09 17.13 27.17
N LEU A 334 3.22 16.43 27.07
CA LEU A 334 4.49 16.75 27.70
C LEU A 334 5.61 16.53 26.68
N LEU A 335 6.62 17.42 26.69
CA LEU A 335 7.80 17.30 25.83
C LEU A 335 9.02 17.10 26.71
N ILE A 336 9.84 16.10 26.40
CA ILE A 336 11.07 15.80 27.13
C ILE A 336 12.23 15.51 26.18
N PRO A 337 13.47 15.90 26.52
CA PRO A 337 14.63 15.55 25.70
C PRO A 337 14.96 14.07 25.88
N GLY A 338 14.94 13.27 24.81
CA GLY A 338 15.14 11.82 24.87
C GLY A 338 16.05 11.29 23.77
N ASP A 339 16.82 10.24 24.05
CA ASP A 339 17.67 9.56 23.07
C ASP A 339 17.25 8.09 22.99
N ILE A 340 17.04 7.59 21.77
CA ILE A 340 16.65 6.20 21.51
C ILE A 340 17.64 5.20 22.12
N GLY A 341 18.92 5.54 22.17
CA GLY A 341 19.99 4.74 22.78
C GLY A 341 20.03 4.77 24.31
N ALA A 342 19.24 5.60 24.99
CA ALA A 342 19.30 5.77 26.44
C ALA A 342 17.91 5.67 27.14
N PRO A 343 17.21 4.51 27.03
CA PRO A 343 15.91 4.32 27.65
C PRO A 343 15.93 4.46 29.19
N GLU A 344 17.06 4.19 29.85
CA GLU A 344 17.19 4.38 31.30
C GLU A 344 17.09 5.86 31.69
N LYS A 345 17.69 6.75 30.89
CA LYS A 345 17.59 8.21 31.09
C LYS A 345 16.17 8.71 30.83
N LEU A 346 15.50 8.18 29.81
CA LEU A 346 14.09 8.46 29.55
C LEU A 346 13.25 8.09 30.77
N LEU A 347 13.46 6.90 31.35
CA LEU A 347 12.74 6.46 32.55
C LEU A 347 13.00 7.36 33.76
N GLU A 348 14.24 7.80 33.97
CA GLU A 348 14.59 8.75 35.04
C GLU A 348 13.86 10.10 34.86
N GLN A 349 13.80 10.61 33.64
CA GLN A 349 13.08 11.85 33.34
C GLN A 349 11.57 11.71 33.51
N LEU A 350 10.97 10.61 33.06
CA LEU A 350 9.54 10.34 33.28
C LEU A 350 9.24 10.34 34.79
N LYS A 351 10.05 9.66 35.61
CA LYS A 351 9.90 9.67 37.08
C LYS A 351 10.07 11.07 37.67
N ALA A 352 11.03 11.86 37.16
CA ALA A 352 11.24 13.23 37.60
C ALA A 352 10.02 14.15 37.32
N GLN A 353 9.25 13.84 36.29
CA GLN A 353 7.99 14.52 35.94
C GLN A 353 6.79 13.96 36.71
N GLY A 354 7.00 13.07 37.68
CA GLY A 354 5.95 12.44 38.47
C GLY A 354 5.15 11.38 37.72
N ILE A 355 5.64 10.91 36.56
CA ILE A 355 4.99 9.88 35.75
C ILE A 355 5.28 8.50 36.37
N GLU A 356 4.20 7.77 36.65
CA GLU A 356 4.21 6.36 37.06
C GLU A 356 4.64 5.47 35.88
N PRO A 357 5.84 4.85 35.91
CA PRO A 357 6.36 4.10 34.77
C PRO A 357 5.44 2.97 34.31
N GLU A 358 4.79 2.26 35.23
CA GLU A 358 3.91 1.14 34.95
C GLU A 358 2.65 1.52 34.14
N LYS A 359 2.32 2.82 34.06
CA LYS A 359 1.18 3.36 33.29
C LYS A 359 1.59 3.84 31.89
N VAL A 360 2.83 3.58 31.48
CA VAL A 360 3.37 4.01 30.19
C VAL A 360 3.17 2.95 29.11
N LEU A 361 2.62 3.36 27.97
CA LEU A 361 2.76 2.68 26.69
C LEU A 361 3.88 3.35 25.90
N HIS A 362 4.95 2.61 25.61
CA HIS A 362 6.02 3.11 24.75
C HIS A 362 5.65 2.90 23.29
N ILE A 363 5.87 3.92 22.47
CA ILE A 363 5.71 3.86 21.02
C ILE A 363 6.93 4.45 20.32
N ARG A 364 7.18 4.04 19.08
CA ARG A 364 8.09 4.71 18.13
C ARG A 364 7.90 4.18 16.73
N SER A 365 8.34 4.94 15.73
CA SER A 365 8.32 4.52 14.34
C SER A 365 9.62 4.85 13.62
N PHE A 366 10.21 3.84 12.98
CA PHE A 366 11.35 3.94 12.06
C PHE A 366 12.58 4.60 12.69
N LEU A 367 13.03 4.10 13.85
CA LEU A 367 14.09 4.76 14.64
C LEU A 367 15.19 3.84 15.18
N ASP A 368 14.94 2.55 15.43
CA ASP A 368 15.99 1.68 15.99
C ASP A 368 17.15 1.49 15.01
N HIS A 369 16.89 1.57 13.70
CA HIS A 369 17.92 1.52 12.66
C HIS A 369 18.76 2.81 12.57
N ASP A 370 18.23 3.96 12.95
CA ASP A 370 18.94 5.27 12.92
C ASP A 370 19.49 5.65 14.31
N ARG A 371 19.53 4.69 15.24
CA ARG A 371 20.11 4.89 16.58
C ARG A 371 21.61 5.19 16.48
N PRO A 372 22.18 5.95 17.43
CA PRO A 372 23.63 5.99 17.58
C PRO A 372 24.20 4.59 17.81
N PHE A 373 25.15 4.17 16.98
CA PHE A 373 25.82 2.88 17.16
C PHE A 373 26.54 2.82 18.50
N ILE A 374 26.24 1.80 19.30
CA ILE A 374 26.96 1.47 20.53
C ILE A 374 27.59 0.09 20.33
N ALA A 375 28.92 0.03 20.46
CA ALA A 375 29.65 -1.22 20.34
C ALA A 375 29.23 -2.21 21.46
N PRO A 376 29.10 -3.51 21.14
CA PRO A 376 28.77 -4.54 22.11
C PRO A 376 29.65 -4.49 23.36
N GLN A 377 29.03 -4.60 24.52
CA GLN A 377 29.72 -4.76 25.80
C GLN A 377 29.90 -6.24 26.17
N ASP A 378 28.99 -7.11 25.70
CA ASP A 378 29.06 -8.56 25.92
C ASP A 378 29.89 -9.24 24.83
N ILE A 379 31.22 -9.18 24.99
CA ILE A 379 32.19 -9.68 24.00
C ILE A 379 32.06 -11.20 23.82
N GLU A 380 31.81 -11.95 24.89
CA GLU A 380 31.66 -13.41 24.83
C GLU A 380 30.47 -13.80 23.95
N LYS A 381 29.29 -13.17 24.14
CA LYS A 381 28.14 -13.41 23.25
C LYS A 381 28.39 -12.95 21.82
N ALA A 382 29.10 -11.84 21.63
CA ALA A 382 29.49 -11.39 20.29
C ALA A 382 30.35 -12.44 19.57
N GLU A 383 31.32 -13.03 20.26
CA GLU A 383 32.17 -14.11 19.74
C GLU A 383 31.36 -15.37 19.43
N THR A 384 30.47 -15.82 20.32
CA THR A 384 29.62 -16.99 20.05
C THR A 384 28.72 -16.77 18.83
N ARG A 385 28.23 -15.54 18.66
CA ARG A 385 27.39 -15.13 17.53
C ARG A 385 28.14 -15.08 16.20
N SER A 386 29.47 -15.01 16.21
CA SER A 386 30.30 -14.95 14.98
C SER A 386 30.15 -16.17 14.06
N HIS A 387 29.73 -17.32 14.62
CA HIS A 387 29.45 -18.54 13.85
C HIS A 387 28.15 -18.47 13.04
N LEU A 388 27.29 -17.49 13.33
CA LEU A 388 26.06 -17.26 12.59
C LEU A 388 26.35 -16.44 11.32
N ASP A 389 25.94 -16.95 10.17
CA ASP A 389 26.15 -16.41 8.83
C ASP A 389 25.33 -15.14 8.51
N TYR A 390 25.42 -14.08 9.32
CA TYR A 390 24.67 -12.82 9.11
C TYR A 390 25.13 -12.08 7.86
N GLN A 391 24.15 -11.54 7.13
CA GLN A 391 24.37 -10.78 5.90
C GLN A 391 24.10 -9.27 6.07
N VAL A 392 23.84 -8.84 7.32
CA VAL A 392 23.81 -7.43 7.74
C VAL A 392 25.07 -6.73 7.23
N VAL A 393 24.89 -5.58 6.58
CA VAL A 393 25.99 -4.71 6.15
C VAL A 393 25.84 -3.39 6.88
N ASP A 394 26.82 -3.10 7.73
CA ASP A 394 26.82 -1.94 8.61
C ASP A 394 28.22 -1.28 8.56
N VAL A 395 28.26 0.05 8.65
CA VAL A 395 29.46 0.84 8.36
C VAL A 395 29.75 1.80 9.51
N ASP A 396 30.99 1.81 9.99
CA ASP A 396 31.40 2.72 11.06
C ASP A 396 31.79 4.10 10.54
N THR A 397 32.10 5.01 11.47
CA THR A 397 32.49 6.39 11.19
C THR A 397 33.83 6.56 10.46
N GLU A 398 34.64 5.51 10.35
CA GLU A 398 35.88 5.48 9.55
C GLU A 398 35.63 4.87 8.17
N GLY A 399 34.40 4.47 7.85
CA GLY A 399 34.02 3.79 6.61
C GLY A 399 34.39 2.31 6.59
N LYS A 400 34.74 1.72 7.72
CA LYS A 400 35.07 0.28 7.82
C LYS A 400 33.81 -0.54 8.03
N LEU A 401 33.89 -1.79 7.57
CA LEU A 401 32.80 -2.76 7.73
C LEU A 401 32.72 -3.19 9.19
N ILE A 402 31.58 -2.94 9.83
CA ILE A 402 31.25 -3.55 11.12
C ILE A 402 30.91 -5.02 10.83
N PRO A 403 31.54 -6.00 11.51
CA PRO A 403 31.22 -7.39 11.28
C PRO A 403 29.73 -7.68 11.54
N PRO A 404 29.04 -8.49 10.71
CA PRO A 404 27.59 -8.68 10.83
C PRO A 404 27.11 -9.12 12.23
N HIS A 405 27.87 -10.01 12.88
CA HIS A 405 27.56 -10.47 14.23
C HIS A 405 27.71 -9.37 15.30
N ILE A 406 28.63 -8.41 15.11
CA ILE A 406 28.81 -7.25 15.99
C ILE A 406 27.62 -6.29 15.87
N ALA A 407 27.17 -6.03 14.63
CA ALA A 407 25.99 -5.20 14.38
C ALA A 407 24.72 -5.81 15.03
N VAL A 408 24.53 -7.13 14.87
CA VAL A 408 23.40 -7.83 15.51
C VAL A 408 23.51 -7.83 17.03
N GLN A 409 24.70 -8.05 17.60
CA GLN A 409 24.87 -7.99 19.06
C GLN A 409 24.61 -6.58 19.61
N SER A 410 25.01 -5.53 18.88
CA SER A 410 24.67 -4.14 19.23
C SER A 410 23.15 -3.92 19.28
N LEU A 411 22.41 -4.47 18.32
CA LEU A 411 20.94 -4.42 18.30
C LEU A 411 20.33 -5.20 19.47
N VAL A 412 20.85 -6.40 19.78
CA VAL A 412 20.37 -7.20 20.94
C VAL A 412 20.56 -6.41 22.24
N GLU A 413 21.73 -5.83 22.48
CA GLU A 413 21.98 -5.03 23.68
C GLU A 413 21.16 -3.73 23.71
N HIS A 414 20.84 -3.15 22.55
CA HIS A 414 19.90 -2.04 22.44
C HIS A 414 18.48 -2.43 22.85
N LEU A 415 17.98 -3.55 22.34
CA LEU A 415 16.66 -4.05 22.69
C LEU A 415 16.60 -4.57 24.13
N GLU A 416 17.70 -5.06 24.71
CA GLU A 416 17.77 -5.47 26.13
C GLU A 416 17.58 -4.25 27.05
N ARG A 417 18.23 -3.12 26.73
CA ARG A 417 18.04 -1.83 27.43
C ARG A 417 16.57 -1.40 27.38
N TRP A 418 15.94 -1.46 26.21
CA TRP A 418 14.50 -1.17 26.07
C TRP A 418 13.61 -2.17 26.81
N SER A 419 13.88 -3.47 26.67
CA SER A 419 13.15 -4.55 27.35
C SER A 419 13.14 -4.34 28.87
N SER A 420 14.20 -3.75 29.44
CA SER A 420 14.28 -3.46 30.88
C SER A 420 13.22 -2.46 31.38
N ILE A 421 12.77 -1.53 30.52
CA ILE A 421 11.79 -0.49 30.87
C ILE A 421 10.38 -0.75 30.33
N VAL A 422 10.22 -1.65 29.35
CA VAL A 422 8.91 -2.01 28.78
C VAL A 422 7.98 -2.57 29.86
N THR A 423 6.78 -1.99 29.92
CA THR A 423 5.75 -2.30 30.92
C THR A 423 4.82 -3.42 30.43
N ARG A 424 3.80 -3.75 31.24
CA ARG A 424 2.69 -4.63 30.83
C ARG A 424 1.90 -4.12 29.62
N HIS A 425 1.98 -2.82 29.33
CA HIS A 425 1.30 -2.21 28.18
C HIS A 425 2.02 -2.48 26.86
N GLY A 426 3.31 -2.81 26.93
CA GLY A 426 4.12 -3.21 25.78
C GLY A 426 4.83 -2.04 25.10
N LEU A 427 5.28 -2.33 23.89
CA LEU A 427 6.04 -1.43 23.03
C LEU A 427 5.48 -1.53 21.60
N LEU A 428 4.82 -0.47 21.15
CA LEU A 428 4.36 -0.32 19.77
C LEU A 428 5.50 0.19 18.90
N LEU A 429 5.91 -0.58 17.91
CA LEU A 429 7.14 -0.34 17.17
C LEU A 429 6.92 -0.62 15.67
N LEU A 430 7.06 0.43 14.86
CA LEU A 430 7.22 0.29 13.41
C LEU A 430 8.71 0.32 13.08
N GLU A 431 9.16 -0.61 12.24
CA GLU A 431 10.56 -0.62 11.81
C GLU A 431 10.71 -1.03 10.35
N VAL A 432 11.75 -0.51 9.70
CA VAL A 432 12.15 -0.83 8.34
C VAL A 432 13.41 -1.70 8.32
N HIS A 433 13.49 -2.59 7.33
CA HIS A 433 14.43 -3.71 7.28
C HIS A 433 15.09 -3.80 5.91
N SER A 434 16.34 -4.27 5.90
CA SER A 434 17.09 -4.58 4.68
C SER A 434 16.77 -5.98 4.16
N LEU A 435 17.14 -6.25 2.91
CA LEU A 435 17.04 -7.57 2.28
C LEU A 435 18.42 -8.10 1.87
N THR A 436 18.52 -9.43 1.78
CA THR A 436 19.73 -10.08 1.26
C THR A 436 19.83 -9.89 -0.27
N PRO A 437 21.04 -9.86 -0.86
CA PRO A 437 21.22 -9.58 -2.28
C PRO A 437 20.52 -10.59 -3.19
N GLY A 438 20.39 -11.85 -2.77
CA GLY A 438 19.63 -12.87 -3.52
C GLY A 438 18.15 -12.53 -3.64
N ILE A 439 17.54 -11.98 -2.58
CA ILE A 439 16.14 -11.54 -2.58
C ILE A 439 15.98 -10.24 -3.37
N VAL A 440 16.87 -9.26 -3.17
CA VAL A 440 16.85 -8.01 -3.96
C VAL A 440 16.97 -8.30 -5.45
N LYS A 441 17.86 -9.23 -5.84
CA LYS A 441 17.99 -9.67 -7.23
C LYS A 441 16.72 -10.32 -7.78
N LYS A 442 16.04 -11.16 -6.98
CA LYS A 442 14.83 -11.89 -7.40
C LYS A 442 13.63 -10.94 -7.58
N TYR A 443 13.54 -9.89 -6.76
CA TYR A 443 12.41 -8.96 -6.70
C TYR A 443 12.84 -7.51 -6.99
N LEU A 444 13.72 -7.33 -7.97
CA LEU A 444 14.37 -6.04 -8.24
C LEU A 444 13.36 -4.95 -8.62
N ASP A 445 12.33 -5.30 -9.40
CA ASP A 445 11.33 -4.34 -9.87
C ASP A 445 10.25 -4.08 -8.80
N GLU A 446 9.98 -5.07 -7.95
CA GLU A 446 8.92 -5.08 -6.94
C GLU A 446 9.36 -4.53 -5.56
N SER A 447 10.66 -4.35 -5.34
CA SER A 447 11.23 -3.96 -4.04
C SER A 447 12.13 -2.73 -4.14
N GLU A 448 12.03 -1.83 -3.17
CA GLU A 448 12.87 -0.63 -3.06
C GLU A 448 14.26 -0.92 -2.48
N SER A 449 14.52 -2.14 -2.01
CA SER A 449 15.72 -2.48 -1.24
C SER A 449 17.06 -2.25 -1.96
N LEU A 450 17.12 -2.27 -3.29
CA LEU A 450 18.40 -2.01 -3.97
C LEU A 450 18.96 -0.61 -3.63
N HIS A 451 18.14 0.43 -3.77
CA HIS A 451 18.55 1.79 -3.44
C HIS A 451 18.40 2.07 -1.94
N PHE A 452 17.31 1.61 -1.32
CA PHE A 452 17.00 1.87 0.08
C PHE A 452 18.08 1.32 1.01
N ASP A 453 18.40 0.03 0.90
CA ASP A 453 19.38 -0.61 1.76
C ASP A 453 20.79 -0.03 1.52
N ALA A 454 21.06 0.41 0.29
CA ALA A 454 22.35 0.98 -0.08
C ALA A 454 22.55 2.37 0.53
N TYR A 455 21.61 3.32 0.34
CA TYR A 455 21.82 4.65 0.90
C TYR A 455 21.80 4.66 2.43
N HIS A 456 21.02 3.78 3.09
CA HIS A 456 21.05 3.62 4.55
C HIS A 456 22.42 3.13 5.05
N ALA A 457 22.98 2.10 4.40
CA ALA A 457 24.30 1.61 4.79
C ALA A 457 25.42 2.59 4.42
N PHE A 458 25.27 3.35 3.33
CA PHE A 458 26.20 4.45 3.01
C PHE A 458 26.12 5.57 4.05
N SER A 459 24.93 5.92 4.55
CA SER A 459 24.74 6.94 5.59
C SER A 459 25.01 6.44 7.02
N MET A 460 25.60 5.26 7.18
CA MET A 460 25.95 4.65 8.47
C MET A 460 24.74 4.36 9.37
N GLN A 461 23.61 4.01 8.75
CA GLN A 461 22.42 3.51 9.46
C GLN A 461 22.42 1.98 9.52
N HIS A 462 21.74 1.45 10.53
CA HIS A 462 21.91 0.08 11.04
C HIS A 462 20.72 -0.82 10.70
N LEU A 463 20.35 -0.87 9.42
CA LEU A 463 19.31 -1.81 8.96
C LEU A 463 19.76 -3.26 9.17
N VAL A 464 18.80 -4.10 9.56
CA VAL A 464 18.95 -5.57 9.60
C VAL A 464 17.81 -6.21 8.82
N GLU A 465 17.92 -7.48 8.47
CA GLU A 465 16.78 -8.24 7.94
C GLU A 465 15.69 -8.43 9.00
N ALA A 466 14.42 -8.48 8.57
CA ALA A 466 13.29 -8.52 9.50
C ALA A 466 13.29 -9.75 10.43
N ASP A 467 13.76 -10.90 9.95
CA ASP A 467 13.92 -12.11 10.76
C ASP A 467 15.04 -11.96 11.80
N VAL A 468 16.07 -11.18 11.50
CA VAL A 468 17.15 -10.84 12.44
C VAL A 468 16.65 -9.88 13.53
N PHE A 469 15.86 -8.86 13.16
CA PHE A 469 15.25 -7.95 14.14
C PHE A 469 14.33 -8.69 15.11
N LEU A 470 13.45 -9.56 14.60
CA LEU A 470 12.55 -10.36 15.43
C LEU A 470 13.30 -11.31 16.36
N MET A 471 14.40 -11.92 15.88
CA MET A 471 15.25 -12.75 16.73
C MET A 471 15.93 -11.93 17.83
N ALA A 472 16.45 -10.73 17.51
CA ALA A 472 17.06 -9.85 18.51
C ALA A 472 16.08 -9.44 19.61
N ALA A 473 14.82 -9.18 19.25
CA ALA A 473 13.75 -8.92 20.22
C ALA A 473 13.44 -10.16 21.09
N ALA A 474 13.34 -11.35 20.48
CA ALA A 474 13.03 -12.58 21.20
C ALA A 474 14.14 -13.03 22.17
N GLU A 475 15.40 -12.73 21.85
CA GLU A 475 16.56 -12.98 22.72
C GLU A 475 16.51 -12.17 24.02
N VAL A 476 15.81 -11.03 24.01
CA VAL A 476 15.65 -10.14 25.18
C VAL A 476 14.26 -10.24 25.81
N GLY A 477 13.48 -11.25 25.39
CA GLY A 477 12.14 -11.54 25.94
C GLY A 477 11.02 -10.67 25.39
N LEU A 478 11.23 -9.93 24.31
CA LEU A 478 10.21 -9.14 23.63
C LEU A 478 9.59 -9.94 22.48
N PHE A 479 8.27 -10.16 22.53
CA PHE A 479 7.54 -10.92 21.52
C PHE A 479 6.38 -10.10 20.94
N PRO A 480 6.19 -10.08 19.61
CA PRO A 480 5.07 -9.37 19.03
C PRO A 480 3.76 -10.10 19.34
N LYS A 481 2.75 -9.36 19.79
CA LYS A 481 1.38 -9.86 19.93
C LYS A 481 0.85 -10.28 18.56
N THR A 482 0.61 -11.58 18.38
CA THR A 482 0.35 -12.20 17.07
C THR A 482 -0.79 -11.55 16.28
N GLN A 483 -1.88 -11.18 16.96
CA GLN A 483 -3.04 -10.53 16.32
C GLN A 483 -2.74 -9.15 15.70
N PHE A 484 -1.72 -8.45 16.21
CA PHE A 484 -1.35 -7.09 15.79
C PHE A 484 -0.12 -7.03 14.89
N PHE A 485 0.51 -8.17 14.66
CA PHE A 485 1.67 -8.24 13.82
C PHE A 485 1.28 -8.02 12.35
N ARG A 486 1.96 -7.08 11.68
CA ARG A 486 1.85 -6.85 10.24
C ARG A 486 3.24 -6.76 9.61
N LYS A 487 3.35 -7.19 8.36
CA LYS A 487 4.56 -7.08 7.55
C LYS A 487 4.23 -6.43 6.21
N TYR A 488 5.17 -5.68 5.64
CA TYR A 488 5.05 -5.11 4.30
C TYR A 488 6.28 -5.43 3.46
N PRO A 489 6.10 -5.78 2.18
CA PRO A 489 4.82 -6.10 1.53
C PRO A 489 4.15 -7.36 2.12
N ARG A 490 2.81 -7.46 2.01
CA ARG A 490 2.03 -8.52 2.69
C ARG A 490 2.18 -9.85 1.99
N VAL A 491 2.15 -9.86 0.66
CA VAL A 491 2.17 -11.09 -0.14
C VAL A 491 3.55 -11.60 -0.50
N PHE A 492 4.51 -10.71 -0.78
CA PHE A 492 5.81 -11.19 -1.26
C PHE A 492 6.56 -11.95 -0.16
N PRO A 493 7.41 -12.92 -0.54
CA PRO A 493 8.22 -13.69 0.41
C PRO A 493 9.45 -12.89 0.85
N PHE A 494 9.28 -11.61 1.16
CA PHE A 494 10.26 -10.75 1.78
C PHE A 494 9.57 -9.72 2.66
N THR A 495 10.32 -9.05 3.53
CA THR A 495 9.77 -8.05 4.43
C THR A 495 10.71 -6.85 4.50
N ARG A 496 10.16 -5.68 4.18
CA ARG A 496 10.82 -4.39 4.34
C ARG A 496 10.33 -3.64 5.55
N ILE A 497 9.08 -3.80 5.99
CA ILE A 497 8.55 -3.07 7.15
C ILE A 497 7.80 -4.04 8.06
N THR A 498 7.95 -3.87 9.37
CA THR A 498 7.14 -4.58 10.36
C THR A 498 6.43 -3.60 11.29
N LEU A 499 5.19 -3.92 11.64
CA LEU A 499 4.44 -3.28 12.72
C LEU A 499 4.27 -4.29 13.84
N ASN A 500 4.80 -3.95 15.01
CA ASN A 500 4.86 -4.83 16.16
C ASN A 500 4.24 -4.15 17.38
N ASN A 501 3.43 -4.89 18.13
CA ASN A 501 3.13 -4.55 19.53
C ASN A 501 3.84 -5.58 20.41
N PHE A 502 5.04 -5.26 20.84
CA PHE A 502 5.86 -6.14 21.66
C PHE A 502 5.33 -6.20 23.09
N GLU A 503 5.26 -7.42 23.62
CA GLU A 503 5.09 -7.66 25.05
C GLU A 503 6.30 -8.38 25.62
N LYS A 504 6.61 -8.06 26.87
CA LYS A 504 7.67 -8.73 27.62
C LYS A 504 7.16 -10.05 28.16
N ARG A 505 7.88 -11.13 27.89
CA ARG A 505 7.59 -12.49 28.39
C ARG A 505 8.74 -12.99 29.27
N THR A 506 8.47 -14.02 30.08
CA THR A 506 9.42 -14.57 31.07
C THR A 506 10.42 -15.58 30.48
N TYR A 507 10.39 -15.79 29.17
CA TYR A 507 11.23 -16.74 28.46
C TYR A 507 11.86 -16.04 27.25
N ARG A 508 12.89 -16.65 26.69
CA ARG A 508 13.61 -16.13 25.51
C ARG A 508 13.61 -17.20 24.42
N ILE A 509 13.67 -16.76 23.16
CA ILE A 509 13.93 -17.66 22.02
C ILE A 509 15.20 -17.18 21.33
N ARG A 510 16.11 -18.12 21.06
CA ARG A 510 17.41 -17.85 20.43
C ARG A 510 17.79 -18.99 19.48
N HIS A 511 18.84 -18.78 18.70
CA HIS A 511 19.47 -19.87 17.95
C HIS A 511 20.23 -20.81 18.89
N PRO A 512 20.23 -22.14 18.63
CA PRO A 512 21.03 -23.07 19.41
C PRO A 512 22.52 -22.90 19.13
N GLN A 513 23.32 -23.19 20.13
CA GLN A 513 24.76 -23.17 20.11
C GLN A 513 25.32 -24.58 20.33
N LEU A 514 26.61 -24.79 20.04
CA LEU A 514 27.25 -26.09 20.23
C LEU A 514 27.31 -26.52 21.71
N GLU A 515 27.28 -25.57 22.63
CA GLU A 515 27.17 -25.83 24.06
C GLU A 515 25.80 -26.41 24.48
N ASP A 516 24.73 -26.14 23.72
CA ASP A 516 23.40 -26.67 24.01
C ASP A 516 23.28 -28.17 23.71
N ILE A 517 24.26 -28.80 23.05
CA ILE A 517 24.19 -30.20 22.61
C ILE A 517 23.80 -31.16 23.73
N SER A 518 24.34 -30.97 24.94
CA SER A 518 24.02 -31.82 26.10
C SER A 518 22.54 -31.68 26.51
N ALA A 519 22.01 -30.46 26.54
CA ALA A 519 20.61 -30.19 26.85
C ALA A 519 19.67 -30.71 25.74
N LEU A 520 20.05 -30.53 24.48
CA LEU A 520 19.30 -31.01 23.32
C LEU A 520 19.25 -32.54 23.27
N MET A 521 20.34 -33.22 23.59
CA MET A 521 20.37 -34.68 23.73
C MET A 521 19.49 -35.18 24.87
N ASN A 522 19.42 -34.43 25.98
CA ASN A 522 18.50 -34.75 27.07
C ASN A 522 17.03 -34.59 26.63
N LEU A 523 16.69 -33.49 25.96
CA LEU A 523 15.35 -33.29 25.39
C LEU A 523 14.97 -34.38 24.40
N GLU A 524 15.89 -34.80 23.52
CA GLU A 524 15.65 -35.89 22.57
C GLU A 524 15.31 -37.20 23.29
N LYS A 525 16.07 -37.56 24.34
CA LYS A 525 15.81 -38.75 25.16
C LYS A 525 14.47 -38.72 25.88
N LEU A 526 14.03 -37.54 26.31
CA LEU A 526 12.75 -37.35 27.00
C LEU A 526 11.55 -37.37 26.05
N CYS A 527 11.74 -36.98 24.79
CA CYS A 527 10.64 -36.83 23.83
C CYS A 527 10.45 -38.04 22.90
N TRP A 528 11.50 -38.86 22.70
CA TRP A 528 11.51 -39.94 21.71
C TRP A 528 11.91 -41.30 22.29
N GLU A 529 11.29 -42.36 21.78
CA GLU A 529 11.67 -43.75 22.06
C GLU A 529 13.12 -44.03 21.61
N PRO A 530 13.90 -44.87 22.30
CA PRO A 530 15.33 -45.07 22.03
C PRO A 530 15.70 -45.36 20.57
N HIS A 531 14.88 -46.12 19.86
CA HIS A 531 15.11 -46.48 18.45
C HIS A 531 14.72 -45.36 17.45
N LEU A 532 14.04 -44.31 17.93
CA LEU A 532 13.62 -43.12 17.17
C LEU A 532 14.38 -41.85 17.58
N GLN A 533 15.37 -41.95 18.47
CA GLN A 533 16.20 -40.80 18.86
C GLN A 533 17.21 -40.46 17.75
N CYS A 534 17.44 -39.17 17.53
CA CYS A 534 18.57 -38.69 16.74
C CYS A 534 19.89 -38.92 17.48
N SER A 535 20.95 -39.25 16.75
CA SER A 535 22.29 -39.30 17.33
C SER A 535 22.81 -37.90 17.64
N GLN A 536 23.73 -37.80 18.61
CA GLN A 536 24.45 -36.56 18.90
C GLN A 536 25.11 -35.99 17.65
N SER A 537 25.75 -36.84 16.84
CA SER A 537 26.39 -36.43 15.58
C SER A 537 25.42 -35.77 14.60
N LEU A 538 24.18 -36.24 14.52
CA LEU A 538 23.17 -35.66 13.63
C LEU A 538 22.69 -34.30 14.14
N ILE A 539 22.52 -34.14 15.46
CA ILE A 539 22.15 -32.84 16.06
C ILE A 539 23.28 -31.83 15.88
N GLU A 540 24.52 -32.21 16.14
CA GLU A 540 25.70 -31.36 15.90
C GLU A 540 25.79 -30.94 14.43
N GLN A 541 25.57 -31.88 13.50
CA GLN A 541 25.58 -31.59 12.07
C GLN A 541 24.46 -30.61 11.69
N ARG A 542 23.24 -30.75 12.23
CA ARG A 542 22.14 -29.79 11.99
C ARG A 542 22.57 -28.37 12.35
N ILE A 543 23.07 -28.19 13.57
CA ILE A 543 23.52 -26.89 14.08
C ILE A 543 24.66 -26.33 13.23
N LYS A 544 25.64 -27.13 12.83
CA LYS A 544 26.77 -26.67 12.01
C LYS A 544 26.36 -26.28 10.59
N ASP A 545 25.51 -27.07 9.95
CA ASP A 545 25.14 -26.88 8.55
C ASP A 545 24.15 -25.71 8.34
N SER A 546 23.36 -25.34 9.35
CA SER A 546 22.43 -24.20 9.28
C SER A 546 22.15 -23.61 10.66
N PRO A 547 23.12 -22.93 11.27
CA PRO A 547 23.03 -22.53 12.68
C PRO A 547 21.89 -21.55 12.96
N LYS A 548 21.41 -20.83 11.95
CA LYS A 548 20.27 -19.90 12.04
C LYS A 548 18.91 -20.47 11.72
N ASN A 549 18.82 -21.73 11.31
CA ASN A 549 17.53 -22.34 10.93
C ASN A 549 16.91 -23.13 12.08
N HIS A 550 17.48 -23.06 13.27
CA HIS A 550 16.99 -23.77 14.43
C HIS A 550 16.72 -22.77 15.54
N LEU A 551 15.72 -23.07 16.37
CA LEU A 551 15.31 -22.21 17.48
C LEU A 551 15.19 -23.04 18.75
N VAL A 552 15.71 -22.50 19.84
CA VAL A 552 15.54 -23.05 21.20
C VAL A 552 14.73 -22.08 22.04
N LEU A 553 13.90 -22.64 22.92
CA LEU A 553 13.14 -21.91 23.92
C LEU A 553 13.84 -22.08 25.27
N GLU A 554 14.20 -20.95 25.87
CA GLU A 554 14.96 -20.89 27.12
C GLU A 554 14.08 -20.27 28.23
N VAL A 555 14.00 -20.95 29.37
CA VAL A 555 13.33 -20.47 30.58
C VAL A 555 14.35 -20.57 31.72
N ASP A 556 14.54 -19.50 32.48
CA ASP A 556 15.49 -19.46 33.61
C ASP A 556 16.91 -19.94 33.24
N LYS A 557 17.36 -19.63 32.00
CA LYS A 557 18.65 -20.06 31.41
C LYS A 557 18.76 -21.55 31.08
N GLU A 558 17.68 -22.31 31.17
CA GLU A 558 17.63 -23.70 30.75
C GLU A 558 16.92 -23.86 29.41
N VAL A 559 17.51 -24.64 28.49
CA VAL A 559 16.86 -25.01 27.23
C VAL A 559 15.77 -26.04 27.53
N VAL A 560 14.52 -25.62 27.39
CA VAL A 560 13.35 -26.45 27.70
C VAL A 560 12.57 -26.87 26.45
N GLY A 561 12.92 -26.32 25.29
CA GLY A 561 12.31 -26.67 24.02
C GLY A 561 13.22 -26.39 22.83
N VAL A 562 13.04 -27.14 21.74
CA VAL A 562 13.75 -26.94 20.48
C VAL A 562 12.86 -27.25 19.29
N ILE A 563 13.00 -26.46 18.23
CA ILE A 563 12.45 -26.76 16.91
C ILE A 563 13.58 -26.72 15.88
N TYR A 564 13.75 -27.83 15.18
CA TYR A 564 14.73 -27.94 14.10
C TYR A 564 14.04 -27.69 12.78
N THR A 565 14.55 -26.75 11.97
CA THR A 565 14.10 -26.54 10.60
C THR A 565 15.23 -26.61 9.58
N GLN A 566 14.90 -26.79 8.30
CA GLN A 566 15.83 -26.63 7.18
C GLN A 566 15.10 -26.04 5.99
N ARG A 567 15.80 -25.41 5.06
CA ARG A 567 15.23 -24.95 3.79
C ARG A 567 15.34 -26.03 2.72
N ILE A 568 14.28 -26.24 1.96
CA ILE A 568 14.22 -27.16 0.83
C ILE A 568 13.60 -26.45 -0.37
N GLU A 569 13.87 -26.94 -1.57
CA GLU A 569 13.42 -26.30 -2.81
C GLU A 569 11.89 -26.28 -2.96
N ASN A 570 11.22 -27.40 -2.68
CA ASN A 570 9.77 -27.54 -2.86
C ASN A 570 9.16 -28.63 -1.96
N LEU A 571 7.83 -28.57 -1.80
CA LEU A 571 7.05 -29.50 -0.99
C LEU A 571 7.03 -30.94 -1.56
N GLU A 572 7.04 -31.09 -2.89
CA GLU A 572 6.97 -32.40 -3.56
C GLU A 572 8.13 -33.30 -3.19
N SER A 573 9.31 -32.72 -2.93
CA SER A 573 10.49 -33.44 -2.45
C SER A 573 10.23 -34.22 -1.17
N LEU A 574 9.26 -33.83 -0.33
CA LEU A 574 8.93 -34.53 0.91
C LEU A 574 8.06 -35.78 0.72
N LYS A 575 7.27 -35.87 -0.36
CA LYS A 575 6.30 -36.98 -0.55
C LYS A 575 6.94 -38.34 -0.75
N SER A 576 8.20 -38.39 -1.17
CA SER A 576 8.96 -39.63 -1.43
C SER A 576 10.23 -39.75 -0.57
N SER A 577 10.43 -38.82 0.36
CA SER A 577 11.65 -38.73 1.16
C SER A 577 11.66 -39.67 2.35
N LYS A 578 12.86 -40.08 2.77
CA LYS A 578 13.10 -40.85 4.00
C LYS A 578 13.79 -39.99 5.05
N PHE A 579 13.45 -40.19 6.31
CA PHE A 579 14.01 -39.45 7.45
C PHE A 579 15.55 -39.40 7.44
N LYS A 580 16.20 -40.54 7.15
CA LYS A 580 17.67 -40.64 7.09
C LYS A 580 18.33 -39.81 5.98
N ASN A 581 17.57 -39.45 4.94
CA ASN A 581 18.08 -38.73 3.77
C ASN A 581 17.67 -37.25 3.74
N LEU A 582 16.97 -36.74 4.77
CA LEU A 582 16.47 -35.36 4.77
C LEU A 582 17.58 -34.31 4.60
N GLY A 583 18.78 -34.59 5.08
CA GLY A 583 19.92 -33.68 4.95
C GLY A 583 20.29 -33.39 3.49
N SER A 584 20.01 -34.29 2.53
CA SER A 584 20.32 -34.08 1.12
C SER A 584 19.32 -33.18 0.39
N LEU A 585 18.15 -32.90 0.98
CA LEU A 585 17.15 -31.99 0.41
C LEU A 585 17.47 -30.52 0.70
N ARG A 586 18.49 -30.25 1.51
CA ARG A 586 18.81 -28.91 2.00
C ARG A 586 19.25 -28.02 0.86
N THR A 587 18.56 -26.90 0.71
CA THR A 587 18.89 -25.85 -0.25
C THR A 587 18.95 -24.52 0.52
N PRO A 588 20.11 -23.83 0.59
CA PRO A 588 20.26 -22.58 1.37
C PRO A 588 19.22 -21.50 1.05
N ASP A 589 18.81 -21.42 -0.21
CA ASP A 589 17.81 -20.47 -0.72
C ASP A 589 16.46 -21.13 -1.07
N GLY A 590 16.19 -22.32 -0.53
CA GLY A 590 14.94 -23.06 -0.79
C GLY A 590 13.69 -22.31 -0.35
N GLU A 591 12.59 -22.44 -1.10
CA GLU A 591 11.35 -21.69 -0.89
C GLU A 591 10.48 -22.24 0.25
N VAL A 592 10.76 -23.46 0.71
CA VAL A 592 10.01 -24.12 1.79
C VAL A 592 10.86 -24.25 3.04
N LEU A 593 10.35 -23.78 4.18
CA LEU A 593 10.93 -24.05 5.49
C LEU A 593 10.35 -25.36 6.03
N GLN A 594 11.15 -26.41 6.04
CA GLN A 594 10.78 -27.71 6.56
C GLN A 594 10.98 -27.79 8.08
N PHE A 595 9.92 -28.11 8.83
CA PHE A 595 9.99 -28.57 10.22
C PHE A 595 10.47 -30.02 10.27
N LEU A 596 11.58 -30.25 10.97
CA LEU A 596 12.21 -31.57 11.16
C LEU A 596 11.78 -32.24 12.45
N SER A 597 11.69 -31.47 13.54
CA SER A 597 11.21 -31.94 14.85
C SER A 597 10.90 -30.75 15.76
N LEU A 598 9.94 -30.94 16.68
CA LEU A 598 9.61 -30.02 17.77
C LEU A 598 9.58 -30.82 19.07
N ASN A 599 10.53 -30.54 19.96
CA ASN A 599 10.66 -31.20 21.25
C ASN A 599 10.43 -30.19 22.37
N ILE A 600 9.57 -30.52 23.33
CA ILE A 600 9.33 -29.73 24.55
C ILE A 600 9.46 -30.65 25.75
N HIS A 601 10.17 -30.21 26.79
CA HIS A 601 10.36 -30.95 28.02
C HIS A 601 9.01 -31.45 28.60
N PRO A 602 8.81 -32.77 28.80
CA PRO A 602 7.50 -33.34 29.10
C PRO A 602 6.79 -32.76 30.33
N GLN A 603 7.54 -32.45 31.40
CA GLN A 603 6.97 -31.93 32.65
C GLN A 603 6.33 -30.53 32.53
N ILE A 604 6.63 -29.80 31.45
CA ILE A 604 6.13 -28.44 31.24
C ILE A 604 5.28 -28.30 29.97
N GLN A 605 4.94 -29.41 29.30
CA GLN A 605 4.11 -29.40 28.10
C GLN A 605 2.73 -28.74 28.35
N GLY A 606 2.20 -28.84 29.57
CA GLY A 606 0.95 -28.19 29.99
C GLY A 606 1.00 -26.65 30.07
N ARG A 607 2.18 -26.02 29.95
CA ARG A 607 2.33 -24.55 30.00
C ARG A 607 2.15 -23.86 28.64
N GLY A 608 1.92 -24.62 27.56
CA GLY A 608 1.73 -24.06 26.22
C GLY A 608 3.02 -23.67 25.48
N TRP A 609 4.21 -24.02 26.00
CA TRP A 609 5.48 -23.62 25.38
C TRP A 609 5.70 -24.16 23.96
N GLY A 610 5.18 -25.35 23.63
CA GLY A 610 5.21 -25.86 22.26
C GLY A 610 4.41 -25.01 21.29
N ASP A 611 3.26 -24.50 21.73
CA ASP A 611 2.41 -23.60 20.95
C ASP A 611 3.12 -22.26 20.72
N GLN A 612 3.72 -21.70 21.77
CA GLN A 612 4.48 -20.44 21.68
C GLN A 612 5.71 -20.56 20.77
N LEU A 613 6.50 -21.63 20.88
CA LEU A 613 7.66 -21.85 20.02
C LEU A 613 7.24 -22.05 18.56
N ARG A 614 6.16 -22.82 18.30
CA ARG A 614 5.62 -22.99 16.95
C ARG A 614 5.12 -21.66 16.37
N LYS A 615 4.28 -20.92 17.11
CA LYS A 615 3.74 -19.61 16.71
C LYS A 615 4.87 -18.65 16.35
N PHE A 616 5.88 -18.53 17.22
CA PHE A 616 7.03 -17.69 16.96
C PHE A 616 7.81 -18.15 15.72
N THR A 617 8.00 -19.46 15.53
CA THR A 617 8.72 -19.98 14.35
C THR A 617 7.98 -19.66 13.05
N LEU A 618 6.65 -19.72 13.04
CA LEU A 618 5.84 -19.34 11.87
C LEU A 618 5.93 -17.84 11.58
N GLN A 619 5.89 -16.99 12.62
CA GLN A 619 6.10 -15.54 12.47
C GLN A 619 7.50 -15.23 11.93
N TRP A 620 8.52 -15.89 12.48
CA TRP A 620 9.91 -15.77 12.04
C TRP A 620 10.09 -16.26 10.59
N ALA A 621 9.46 -17.37 10.22
CA ALA A 621 9.46 -17.89 8.85
C ALA A 621 8.80 -16.92 7.87
N ALA A 622 7.69 -16.27 8.25
CA ALA A 622 7.00 -15.27 7.42
C ALA A 622 7.85 -14.01 7.15
N LEU A 623 8.81 -13.72 8.03
CA LEU A 623 9.76 -12.61 7.87
C LEU A 623 11.01 -12.99 7.08
N LYS A 624 11.35 -14.27 7.02
CA LYS A 624 12.59 -14.75 6.42
C LYS A 624 12.52 -14.67 4.89
N GLY A 625 13.47 -13.97 4.30
CA GLY A 625 13.54 -13.75 2.85
C GLY A 625 13.56 -15.06 2.03
N GLY A 626 12.65 -15.14 1.07
CA GLY A 626 12.50 -16.23 0.11
C GLY A 626 11.70 -17.42 0.61
N ILE A 627 11.16 -17.41 1.83
CA ILE A 627 10.27 -18.46 2.31
C ILE A 627 8.85 -18.16 1.86
N GLU A 628 8.25 -19.10 1.12
CA GLU A 628 6.87 -19.03 0.67
C GLU A 628 5.94 -19.90 1.52
N GLU A 629 6.46 -21.03 2.03
CA GLU A 629 5.66 -22.03 2.74
C GLU A 629 6.43 -22.67 3.89
N VAL A 630 5.70 -23.18 4.88
CA VAL A 630 6.25 -24.03 5.95
C VAL A 630 5.60 -25.39 5.87
N ALA A 631 6.40 -26.46 5.93
CA ALA A 631 5.88 -27.82 5.86
C ALA A 631 6.65 -28.75 6.80
N GLY A 632 6.11 -29.93 7.08
CA GLY A 632 6.80 -30.92 7.87
C GLY A 632 6.18 -32.29 7.69
N VAL A 633 6.93 -33.34 8.01
CA VAL A 633 6.38 -34.70 8.08
C VAL A 633 6.32 -35.08 9.55
N THR A 634 5.10 -35.21 10.08
CA THR A 634 4.84 -35.54 11.48
C THR A 634 4.40 -37.00 11.63
N ARG A 635 4.21 -37.46 12.87
CA ARG A 635 3.74 -38.82 13.20
C ARG A 635 2.40 -38.77 13.94
N CYS A 636 1.66 -39.86 13.91
CA CYS A 636 0.51 -40.04 14.79
C CYS A 636 0.97 -40.61 16.13
N ARG A 637 0.39 -40.13 17.24
CA ARG A 637 0.72 -40.60 18.58
C ARG A 637 0.10 -41.97 18.90
N TYR A 638 -1.13 -42.21 18.44
CA TYR A 638 -1.93 -43.36 18.86
C TYR A 638 -2.48 -44.22 17.71
N TYR A 639 -1.89 -44.14 16.52
CA TYR A 639 -2.34 -44.94 15.36
C TYR A 639 -2.25 -46.45 15.63
N HIS A 640 -1.18 -46.94 16.27
CA HIS A 640 -1.01 -48.36 16.66
C HIS A 640 -2.15 -48.92 17.52
N ASN A 641 -2.88 -48.08 18.25
CA ASN A 641 -4.04 -48.49 19.05
C ASN A 641 -5.31 -48.75 18.21
N ASN A 642 -5.26 -48.46 16.90
CA ASN A 642 -6.38 -48.59 15.98
C ASN A 642 -6.03 -49.51 14.79
N PRO A 643 -5.62 -50.78 15.03
CA PRO A 643 -5.07 -51.67 13.99
C PRO A 643 -6.05 -52.04 12.88
N GLN A 644 -7.34 -51.79 13.07
CA GLN A 644 -8.42 -52.06 12.10
C GLN A 644 -8.66 -50.90 11.12
N MET A 645 -8.10 -49.72 11.38
CA MET A 645 -8.24 -48.53 10.52
C MET A 645 -6.99 -48.34 9.69
N SER A 646 -7.17 -47.97 8.42
CA SER A 646 -6.06 -47.47 7.61
C SER A 646 -5.58 -46.12 8.15
N MET A 647 -4.31 -45.78 7.89
CA MET A 647 -3.76 -44.48 8.29
C MET A 647 -4.58 -43.32 7.71
N ARG A 648 -5.08 -43.46 6.47
CA ARG A 648 -5.93 -42.44 5.84
C ARG A 648 -7.24 -42.22 6.59
N GLU A 649 -7.90 -43.30 7.02
CA GLU A 649 -9.11 -43.18 7.85
C GLU A 649 -8.80 -42.60 9.24
N TYR A 650 -7.64 -42.92 9.82
CA TYR A 650 -7.27 -42.44 11.14
C TYR A 650 -6.97 -40.93 11.17
N ILE A 651 -6.23 -40.40 10.18
CA ILE A 651 -5.87 -38.97 10.13
C ILE A 651 -7.07 -38.07 9.85
N GLU A 652 -8.11 -38.58 9.17
CA GLU A 652 -9.36 -37.87 8.90
C GLU A 652 -10.37 -37.97 10.06
N LYS A 653 -10.11 -38.81 11.08
CA LYS A 653 -11.06 -39.08 12.15
C LYS A 653 -11.09 -37.95 13.17
N CYS A 654 -12.29 -37.47 13.48
CA CYS A 654 -12.53 -36.51 14.56
C CYS A 654 -13.12 -37.17 15.82
N ASN A 655 -12.93 -36.54 16.96
CA ASN A 655 -13.63 -36.84 18.21
C ASN A 655 -15.07 -36.28 18.18
N ASN A 656 -15.84 -36.53 19.25
CA ASN A 656 -17.23 -36.07 19.36
C ASN A 656 -17.40 -34.54 19.36
N THR A 657 -16.31 -33.78 19.57
CA THR A 657 -16.31 -32.32 19.53
C THR A 657 -15.84 -31.75 18.19
N GLY A 658 -15.64 -32.61 17.18
CA GLY A 658 -15.23 -32.22 15.83
C GLY A 658 -13.73 -31.98 15.64
N GLU A 659 -12.91 -32.19 16.67
CA GLU A 659 -11.45 -32.04 16.60
C GLU A 659 -10.77 -33.32 16.12
N ILE A 660 -9.64 -33.21 15.43
CA ILE A 660 -8.85 -34.37 15.00
C ILE A 660 -8.52 -35.28 16.19
N LEU A 661 -8.74 -36.58 16.02
CA LEU A 661 -8.58 -37.59 17.07
C LEU A 661 -7.14 -37.62 17.61
N ASP A 662 -6.15 -37.65 16.72
CA ASP A 662 -4.74 -37.72 17.10
C ASP A 662 -4.25 -36.39 17.71
N PRO A 663 -3.64 -36.40 18.91
CA PRO A 663 -3.24 -35.17 19.59
C PRO A 663 -2.07 -34.44 18.90
N ILE A 664 -1.18 -35.13 18.19
CA ILE A 664 -0.07 -34.47 17.47
C ILE A 664 -0.62 -33.76 16.24
N LEU A 665 -1.48 -34.43 15.48
CA LEU A 665 -2.16 -33.80 14.35
C LEU A 665 -3.05 -32.65 14.80
N ARG A 666 -3.78 -32.81 15.92
CA ARG A 666 -4.56 -31.72 16.52
C ARG A 666 -3.70 -30.51 16.90
N PHE A 667 -2.52 -30.72 17.47
CA PHE A 667 -1.59 -29.64 17.79
C PHE A 667 -1.17 -28.84 16.53
N HIS A 668 -0.88 -29.54 15.43
CA HIS A 668 -0.49 -28.89 14.18
C HIS A 668 -1.68 -28.19 13.49
N VAL A 669 -2.81 -28.88 13.37
CA VAL A 669 -4.01 -28.35 12.70
C VAL A 669 -4.65 -27.21 13.49
N GLY A 670 -4.73 -27.33 14.82
CA GLY A 670 -5.13 -26.22 15.70
C GLY A 670 -4.16 -25.04 15.63
N GLY A 671 -2.92 -25.30 15.21
CA GLY A 671 -1.91 -24.29 14.91
C GLY A 671 -1.92 -23.72 13.50
N GLY A 672 -2.94 -24.02 12.69
CA GLY A 672 -3.09 -23.53 11.32
C GLY A 672 -2.52 -24.43 10.22
N ALA A 673 -2.07 -25.65 10.55
CA ALA A 673 -1.63 -26.59 9.52
C ALA A 673 -2.82 -27.26 8.80
N SER A 674 -2.66 -27.56 7.52
CA SER A 674 -3.46 -28.53 6.79
C SER A 674 -2.71 -29.86 6.67
N ILE A 675 -3.45 -30.96 6.66
CA ILE A 675 -2.91 -32.29 6.34
C ILE A 675 -2.92 -32.44 4.82
N VAL A 676 -1.76 -32.71 4.24
CA VAL A 676 -1.56 -32.74 2.78
C VAL A 676 -1.64 -34.16 2.26
N ASP A 677 -0.81 -35.06 2.77
CA ASP A 677 -0.71 -36.44 2.28
C ASP A 677 -0.07 -37.37 3.31
N ILE A 678 -0.11 -38.68 3.05
CA ILE A 678 0.67 -39.68 3.78
C ILE A 678 1.99 -39.90 3.03
N VAL A 679 3.09 -39.90 3.77
CA VAL A 679 4.43 -40.20 3.23
C VAL A 679 4.78 -41.64 3.60
N PRO A 680 4.52 -42.63 2.71
CA PRO A 680 4.77 -44.02 3.02
C PRO A 680 6.27 -44.28 3.19
N ASN A 681 6.63 -45.14 4.14
CA ASN A 681 8.02 -45.55 4.37
C ASN A 681 8.98 -44.37 4.69
N TYR A 682 8.44 -43.25 5.20
CA TYR A 682 9.19 -42.08 5.63
C TYR A 682 10.22 -42.43 6.71
N ARG A 683 9.81 -43.20 7.73
CA ARG A 683 10.66 -43.60 8.84
C ARG A 683 10.42 -45.08 9.16
N PRO A 684 11.08 -46.02 8.45
CA PRO A 684 10.82 -47.46 8.56
C PRO A 684 10.92 -48.02 9.98
N GLU A 685 11.70 -47.37 10.85
CA GLU A 685 11.89 -47.75 12.25
C GLU A 685 10.68 -47.42 13.14
N ASP A 686 9.73 -46.57 12.71
CA ASP A 686 8.52 -46.21 13.46
C ASP A 686 7.43 -47.27 13.28
N SER A 687 7.52 -48.37 14.04
CA SER A 687 6.54 -49.45 13.97
C SER A 687 5.14 -49.01 14.38
N ASP A 688 5.02 -48.02 15.27
CA ASP A 688 3.72 -47.49 15.72
C ASP A 688 2.92 -46.85 14.58
N ASN A 689 3.62 -46.35 13.56
CA ASN A 689 3.06 -45.70 12.37
C ASN A 689 3.25 -46.53 11.08
N GLN A 690 3.63 -47.81 11.20
CA GLN A 690 3.90 -48.70 10.06
C GLN A 690 4.93 -48.08 9.08
N GLY A 691 5.90 -47.35 9.63
CA GLY A 691 6.94 -46.64 8.88
C GLY A 691 6.48 -45.40 8.12
N SER A 692 5.21 -45.02 8.18
CA SER A 692 4.62 -43.90 7.44
C SER A 692 4.63 -42.60 8.24
N GLY A 693 4.75 -41.47 7.55
CA GLY A 693 4.60 -40.13 8.12
C GLY A 693 3.38 -39.40 7.55
N VAL A 694 3.00 -38.29 8.18
CA VAL A 694 1.90 -37.43 7.72
C VAL A 694 2.48 -36.09 7.32
N LEU A 695 2.36 -35.74 6.03
CA LEU A 695 2.79 -34.44 5.51
C LEU A 695 1.79 -33.37 5.94
N ILE A 696 2.29 -32.35 6.63
CA ILE A 696 1.53 -31.17 7.05
C ILE A 696 2.12 -29.91 6.41
N LYS A 697 1.27 -28.93 6.16
CA LYS A 697 1.65 -27.63 5.59
C LYS A 697 0.99 -26.51 6.37
N TYR A 698 1.72 -25.44 6.65
CA TYR A 698 1.17 -24.20 7.19
C TYR A 698 1.14 -23.14 6.09
N GLU A 699 0.08 -22.33 6.08
CA GLU A 699 0.05 -21.12 5.28
C GLU A 699 0.70 -19.97 6.05
N LEU A 700 1.62 -19.25 5.39
CA LEU A 700 2.29 -18.07 5.94
C LEU A 700 1.50 -16.77 5.68
N THR A 701 0.17 -16.82 5.73
CA THR A 701 -0.66 -15.63 5.61
C THR A 701 -0.84 -14.95 6.98
N GLU A 702 -1.24 -13.66 7.00
CA GLU A 702 -1.49 -12.87 8.22
C GLU A 702 -2.51 -13.50 9.20
N GLN A 703 -3.09 -14.66 8.87
CA GLN A 703 -4.09 -15.38 9.65
C GLN A 703 -3.52 -16.28 10.75
N LEU A 704 -2.60 -15.77 11.58
CA LEU A 704 -2.30 -16.40 12.86
C LEU A 704 -3.30 -15.96 13.95
N GLU A 705 -4.56 -15.77 13.59
CA GLU A 705 -5.66 -15.57 14.55
C GLU A 705 -6.18 -16.94 15.02
N GLU A 706 -6.31 -17.11 16.33
CA GLU A 706 -7.01 -18.23 16.93
C GLU A 706 -8.46 -18.25 16.43
N LYS A 707 -8.83 -19.27 15.65
CA LYS A 707 -10.24 -19.59 15.39
C LYS A 707 -10.91 -19.84 16.75
N LYS A 708 -11.62 -18.84 17.28
CA LYS A 708 -12.66 -19.09 18.28
C LYS A 708 -13.77 -19.86 17.59
N THR A 709 -14.12 -20.98 18.20
CA THR A 709 -15.08 -21.97 17.73
C THR A 709 -16.47 -21.34 17.60
N GLU A 710 -16.85 -20.93 16.39
CA GLU A 710 -18.25 -20.93 15.97
C GLU A 710 -18.44 -22.12 15.02
N VAL A 711 -19.36 -23.00 15.43
CA VAL A 711 -19.65 -24.25 14.73
C VAL A 711 -20.46 -23.92 13.48
N GLU A 712 -19.79 -23.83 12.34
CA GLU A 712 -20.41 -24.07 11.04
C GLU A 712 -19.82 -25.36 10.44
N SER A 713 -20.72 -26.26 10.07
CA SER A 713 -20.44 -27.62 9.60
C SER A 713 -19.62 -27.67 8.30
N PRO A 714 -18.77 -28.71 8.13
CA PRO A 714 -17.76 -28.74 7.08
C PRO A 714 -18.22 -29.49 5.82
N SER A 715 -18.01 -28.90 4.66
CA SER A 715 -17.71 -29.67 3.43
C SER A 715 -17.17 -28.77 2.34
N GLN A 716 -15.85 -28.76 2.15
CA GLN A 716 -15.24 -28.72 0.82
C GLN A 716 -13.77 -29.13 0.92
N LYS A 717 -13.50 -30.35 0.44
CA LYS A 717 -12.16 -30.86 0.16
C LYS A 717 -11.58 -30.04 -0.99
N VAL A 718 -10.41 -29.44 -0.79
CA VAL A 718 -9.64 -28.82 -1.88
C VAL A 718 -8.70 -29.89 -2.43
N ASP A 719 -9.12 -30.55 -3.49
CA ASP A 719 -8.24 -31.37 -4.32
C ASP A 719 -7.40 -30.48 -5.23
N VAL A 720 -6.11 -30.79 -5.32
CA VAL A 720 -5.13 -30.12 -6.17
C VAL A 720 -5.34 -30.55 -7.63
N GLU A 721 -6.25 -29.89 -8.34
CA GLU A 721 -6.34 -29.91 -9.80
C GLU A 721 -6.59 -28.50 -10.34
N LYS A 722 -5.84 -28.12 -11.40
CA LYS A 722 -5.92 -26.91 -12.27
C LYS A 722 -7.10 -25.97 -11.96
N VAL A 723 -6.83 -24.68 -11.71
CA VAL A 723 -7.82 -23.59 -11.47
C VAL A 723 -9.05 -23.75 -12.38
N LYS A 724 -10.10 -24.44 -11.88
CA LYS A 724 -11.33 -24.74 -12.63
C LYS A 724 -12.30 -23.55 -12.64
N ASP A 725 -12.09 -22.56 -11.77
CA ASP A 725 -12.93 -21.36 -11.66
C ASP A 725 -12.08 -20.09 -11.43
N VAL A 726 -11.78 -19.40 -12.53
CA VAL A 726 -10.98 -18.18 -12.55
C VAL A 726 -11.62 -17.02 -11.79
N PRO A 727 -12.92 -16.72 -11.94
CA PRO A 727 -13.62 -15.74 -11.10
C PRO A 727 -13.43 -15.96 -9.60
N VAL A 728 -13.58 -17.20 -9.13
CA VAL A 728 -13.38 -17.55 -7.70
C VAL A 728 -11.92 -17.35 -7.28
N PHE A 729 -10.96 -17.69 -8.14
CA PHE A 729 -9.55 -17.46 -7.86
C PHE A 729 -9.20 -15.96 -7.77
N ILE A 730 -9.77 -15.13 -8.65
CA ILE A 730 -9.59 -13.67 -8.64
C ILE A 730 -10.23 -13.06 -7.41
N GLU A 731 -11.46 -13.48 -7.06
CA GLU A 731 -12.12 -13.09 -5.82
C GLU A 731 -11.25 -13.40 -4.60
N ASN A 732 -10.78 -14.64 -4.49
CA ASN A 732 -9.96 -15.06 -3.35
C ASN A 732 -8.63 -14.31 -3.30
N SER A 733 -8.03 -14.00 -4.45
CA SER A 733 -6.80 -13.21 -4.54
C SER A 733 -7.03 -11.77 -4.08
N ILE A 734 -8.10 -11.11 -4.52
CA ILE A 734 -8.45 -9.75 -4.09
C ILE A 734 -8.79 -9.71 -2.60
N LYS A 735 -9.62 -10.64 -2.12
CA LYS A 735 -9.96 -10.76 -0.68
C LYS A 735 -8.74 -11.01 0.18
N LYS A 736 -7.75 -11.76 -0.32
CA LYS A 736 -6.48 -12.01 0.37
C LYS A 736 -5.66 -10.73 0.55
N ILE A 737 -5.59 -9.86 -0.45
CA ILE A 737 -4.91 -8.55 -0.34
C ILE A 737 -5.66 -7.60 0.60
N LEU A 738 -7.00 -7.57 0.49
CA LEU A 738 -7.87 -6.74 1.32
C LEU A 738 -7.79 -7.08 2.82
N GLY A 739 -7.54 -8.35 3.15
CA GLY A 739 -7.56 -8.85 4.52
C GLY A 739 -8.99 -8.93 5.11
N LYS A 740 -9.16 -9.58 6.27
CA LYS A 740 -10.48 -9.92 6.86
C LYS A 740 -11.40 -8.72 7.14
N LYS A 741 -10.84 -7.53 7.41
CA LYS A 741 -11.64 -6.33 7.73
C LYS A 741 -12.17 -5.60 6.51
N ARG A 742 -11.46 -5.65 5.38
CA ARG A 742 -11.88 -5.04 4.11
C ARG A 742 -12.43 -6.08 3.13
N SER A 743 -12.40 -7.38 3.47
CA SER A 743 -13.02 -8.43 2.65
C SER A 743 -14.54 -8.26 2.53
N SER A 744 -15.19 -7.58 3.48
CA SER A 744 -16.59 -7.15 3.37
C SER A 744 -16.80 -6.02 2.34
N ALA A 745 -15.74 -5.28 1.98
CA ALA A 745 -15.75 -4.29 0.91
C ALA A 745 -15.50 -4.91 -0.48
N PHE A 746 -15.20 -6.21 -0.55
CA PHE A 746 -15.07 -6.94 -1.81
C PHE A 746 -16.40 -6.95 -2.56
N SER A 747 -16.36 -6.56 -3.82
CA SER A 747 -17.49 -6.63 -4.73
C SER A 747 -17.00 -7.00 -6.12
N TYR A 748 -17.72 -7.87 -6.81
CA TYR A 748 -17.32 -8.32 -8.14
C TYR A 748 -17.22 -7.16 -9.15
N ASN A 749 -18.05 -6.13 -8.99
CA ASN A 749 -18.21 -5.05 -9.97
C ASN A 749 -17.64 -3.71 -9.50
N ARG A 750 -17.11 -3.62 -8.28
CA ARG A 750 -16.46 -2.41 -7.78
C ARG A 750 -15.03 -2.33 -8.34
N PRO A 751 -14.55 -1.14 -8.74
CA PRO A 751 -13.15 -0.94 -9.05
C PRO A 751 -12.24 -1.36 -7.89
N ILE A 752 -11.19 -2.10 -8.21
CA ILE A 752 -10.27 -2.71 -7.23
C ILE A 752 -9.65 -1.63 -6.34
N ARG A 753 -9.35 -0.44 -6.87
CA ARG A 753 -8.79 0.69 -6.10
C ARG A 753 -9.75 1.25 -5.06
N GLU A 754 -11.03 1.26 -5.38
CA GLU A 754 -12.07 1.82 -4.51
C GLU A 754 -12.47 0.86 -3.40
N MET A 755 -12.00 -0.40 -3.44
CA MET A 755 -12.03 -1.31 -2.30
C MET A 755 -10.95 -1.00 -1.27
N GLY A 756 -10.11 0.03 -1.51
CA GLY A 756 -9.00 0.41 -0.65
C GLY A 756 -7.72 -0.38 -0.93
N LEU A 757 -7.53 -0.86 -2.16
CA LEU A 757 -6.24 -1.35 -2.66
C LEU A 757 -5.44 -0.20 -3.26
N ASP A 758 -4.26 0.06 -2.71
CA ASP A 758 -3.31 1.02 -3.27
C ASP A 758 -2.36 0.39 -4.31
N SER A 759 -1.36 1.14 -4.78
CA SER A 759 -0.44 0.64 -5.80
C SER A 759 0.46 -0.53 -5.37
N LEU A 760 0.85 -0.63 -4.09
CA LEU A 760 1.54 -1.82 -3.58
C LEU A 760 0.58 -3.00 -3.54
N ASP A 761 -0.65 -2.78 -3.09
CA ASP A 761 -1.70 -3.80 -3.06
C ASP A 761 -2.00 -4.33 -4.48
N LEU A 762 -1.98 -3.47 -5.50
CA LEU A 762 -2.16 -3.85 -6.90
C LEU A 762 -0.96 -4.63 -7.45
N LEU A 763 0.26 -4.30 -7.03
CA LEU A 763 1.46 -5.04 -7.43
C LEU A 763 1.49 -6.43 -6.78
N GLU A 764 1.08 -6.51 -5.50
CA GLU A 764 0.87 -7.77 -4.80
C GLU A 764 -0.25 -8.61 -5.44
N LEU A 765 -1.39 -7.98 -5.77
CA LEU A 765 -2.49 -8.63 -6.47
C LEU A 765 -2.05 -9.15 -7.85
N ARG A 766 -1.25 -8.37 -8.60
CA ARG A 766 -0.67 -8.80 -9.88
C ARG A 766 0.10 -10.09 -9.70
N SER A 767 1.03 -10.10 -8.75
CA SER A 767 1.90 -11.24 -8.50
C SER A 767 1.11 -12.48 -8.07
N LEU A 768 0.08 -12.31 -7.22
CA LEU A 768 -0.84 -13.40 -6.88
C LEU A 768 -1.53 -13.97 -8.11
N LEU A 769 -2.06 -13.10 -8.98
CA LEU A 769 -2.76 -13.50 -10.19
C LEU A 769 -1.81 -14.17 -11.20
N GLU A 770 -0.61 -13.62 -11.39
CA GLU A 770 0.43 -14.19 -12.27
C GLU A 770 0.85 -15.58 -11.82
N LYS A 771 1.07 -15.76 -10.51
CA LYS A 771 1.48 -17.03 -9.91
C LYS A 771 0.38 -18.08 -10.00
N GLY A 772 -0.87 -17.73 -9.67
CA GLY A 772 -1.96 -18.70 -9.68
C GLY A 772 -2.51 -19.03 -11.06
N LEU A 773 -2.41 -18.11 -12.03
CA LEU A 773 -2.86 -18.33 -13.41
C LEU A 773 -1.72 -18.76 -14.35
N GLY A 774 -0.47 -18.71 -13.90
CA GLY A 774 0.72 -19.11 -14.66
C GLY A 774 1.01 -18.24 -15.89
N LYS A 775 0.56 -16.98 -15.88
CA LYS A 775 0.71 -16.03 -16.99
C LYS A 775 1.26 -14.71 -16.49
N LYS A 776 2.20 -14.12 -17.24
CA LYS A 776 2.67 -12.75 -16.98
C LYS A 776 1.59 -11.76 -17.43
N LEU A 777 1.27 -10.79 -16.57
CA LEU A 777 0.25 -9.77 -16.82
C LEU A 777 0.92 -8.47 -17.22
N ASP A 778 0.24 -7.63 -18.00
CA ASP A 778 0.72 -6.28 -18.25
C ASP A 778 0.55 -5.40 -17.00
N SER A 779 1.41 -4.40 -16.84
CA SER A 779 1.32 -3.42 -15.76
C SER A 779 0.06 -2.54 -15.82
N THR A 780 -0.61 -2.46 -16.97
CA THR A 780 -1.88 -1.72 -17.14
C THR A 780 -3.13 -2.55 -16.85
N ILE A 781 -3.02 -3.85 -16.56
CA ILE A 781 -4.17 -4.75 -16.51
C ILE A 781 -5.28 -4.33 -15.52
N PHE A 782 -4.92 -3.71 -14.39
CA PHE A 782 -5.89 -3.21 -13.40
C PHE A 782 -6.47 -1.83 -13.75
N PHE A 783 -5.96 -1.19 -14.81
CA PHE A 783 -6.55 0.00 -15.41
C PHE A 783 -7.50 -0.43 -16.54
N ASP A 784 -7.06 -1.37 -17.39
CA ASP A 784 -7.84 -1.87 -18.52
C ASP A 784 -9.02 -2.75 -18.06
N TYR A 785 -8.85 -3.48 -16.96
CA TYR A 785 -9.83 -4.40 -16.37
C TYR A 785 -9.91 -4.15 -14.85
N GLY A 786 -10.40 -2.97 -14.47
CA GLY A 786 -10.33 -2.48 -13.10
C GLY A 786 -11.21 -3.17 -12.07
N THR A 787 -12.01 -4.19 -12.40
CA THR A 787 -12.92 -4.90 -11.47
C THR A 787 -12.65 -6.41 -11.46
N ALA A 788 -13.06 -7.10 -10.38
CA ALA A 788 -12.91 -8.56 -10.30
C ALA A 788 -13.67 -9.30 -11.42
N ALA A 789 -14.85 -8.79 -11.81
CA ALA A 789 -15.64 -9.30 -12.92
C ALA A 789 -14.97 -9.06 -14.27
N ALA A 790 -14.39 -7.88 -14.51
CA ALA A 790 -13.67 -7.56 -15.74
C ALA A 790 -12.41 -8.43 -15.89
N LEU A 791 -11.65 -8.63 -14.79
CA LEU A 791 -10.53 -9.57 -14.77
C LEU A 791 -11.00 -11.00 -15.02
N GLY A 792 -12.09 -11.43 -14.38
CA GLY A 792 -12.68 -12.76 -14.59
C GLY A 792 -13.08 -13.00 -16.05
N GLY A 793 -13.69 -12.00 -16.68
CA GLY A 793 -14.01 -12.01 -18.11
C GLY A 793 -12.78 -12.11 -19.00
N TYR A 794 -11.78 -11.26 -18.75
CA TYR A 794 -10.50 -11.26 -19.48
C TYR A 794 -9.81 -12.64 -19.44
N PHE A 795 -9.67 -13.22 -18.26
CA PHE A 795 -8.98 -14.50 -18.10
C PHE A 795 -9.80 -15.69 -18.61
N ASN A 796 -11.14 -15.67 -18.49
CA ASN A 796 -12.00 -16.69 -19.09
C ASN A 796 -11.91 -16.66 -20.62
N GLN A 797 -11.86 -15.47 -21.23
CA GLN A 797 -11.68 -15.33 -22.68
C GLN A 797 -10.30 -15.84 -23.11
N GLN A 798 -9.25 -15.54 -22.35
CA GLN A 798 -7.88 -16.01 -22.59
C GLN A 798 -7.67 -17.52 -22.40
N LEU A 799 -8.39 -18.19 -21.48
CA LEU A 799 -8.29 -19.64 -21.26
C LEU A 799 -9.14 -20.43 -22.27
N ASN A 800 -10.26 -19.87 -22.73
CA ASN A 800 -11.06 -20.46 -23.80
C ASN A 800 -10.33 -20.50 -25.16
N LEU A 801 -9.37 -19.60 -25.37
CA LEU A 801 -8.50 -19.60 -26.55
C LEU A 801 -7.45 -20.73 -26.55
N LEU A 802 -7.17 -21.36 -25.40
CA LEU A 802 -6.14 -22.41 -25.23
C LEU A 802 -6.72 -23.84 -25.15
N SER A 803 -8.04 -24.01 -25.11
CA SER A 803 -8.71 -25.31 -24.87
C SER A 803 -9.18 -26.03 -26.15
N LYS A 804 -8.71 -25.65 -27.34
CA LYS A 804 -8.98 -26.38 -28.59
C LYS A 804 -7.78 -27.27 -28.97
N PRO A 805 -7.96 -28.58 -29.21
CA PRO A 805 -6.88 -29.43 -29.69
C PRO A 805 -6.54 -29.12 -31.16
N ASP A 806 -5.25 -29.23 -31.46
CA ASP A 806 -4.58 -28.99 -32.74
C ASP A 806 -5.43 -29.21 -33.99
N LYS A 807 -5.64 -28.12 -34.74
CA LYS A 807 -5.56 -28.15 -36.22
C LYS A 807 -4.74 -26.96 -36.68
N GLN A 808 -3.55 -27.28 -37.19
CA GLN A 808 -2.67 -26.42 -37.97
C GLN A 808 -3.42 -25.46 -38.88
N LEU A 809 -3.02 -24.18 -38.88
CA LEU A 809 -3.18 -23.20 -39.98
C LEU A 809 -2.17 -22.07 -39.69
N VAL A 810 -0.95 -22.15 -40.21
CA VAL A 810 -0.49 -21.48 -41.45
C VAL A 810 -1.03 -20.07 -41.60
N VAL A 811 -0.14 -19.11 -41.35
CA VAL A 811 -0.26 -17.69 -41.70
C VAL A 811 -0.42 -17.55 -43.22
N LYS A 812 -1.53 -16.97 -43.67
CA LYS A 812 -1.58 -16.18 -44.92
C LYS A 812 -2.52 -14.99 -44.77
N THR A 813 -1.93 -13.82 -44.97
CA THR A 813 -2.54 -12.53 -45.33
C THR A 813 -3.53 -12.68 -46.48
N ASP A 814 -4.71 -12.05 -46.38
CA ASP A 814 -5.08 -10.86 -47.16
C ASP A 814 -6.58 -10.49 -47.04
N ALA A 815 -6.83 -9.24 -47.41
CA ALA A 815 -8.05 -8.44 -47.38
C ALA A 815 -9.36 -9.07 -47.93
N ARG A 816 -10.45 -8.34 -47.59
CA ARG A 816 -11.81 -8.27 -48.18
C ARG A 816 -12.93 -9.05 -47.47
N SER A 817 -13.81 -8.24 -46.86
CA SER A 817 -15.28 -8.23 -47.04
C SER A 817 -15.95 -9.54 -47.50
N GLN A 818 -16.76 -10.16 -46.63
CA GLN A 818 -18.22 -10.32 -46.81
C GLN A 818 -18.85 -11.20 -45.70
N GLU A 819 -19.97 -10.67 -45.18
CA GLU A 819 -21.20 -11.31 -44.67
C GLU A 819 -21.25 -12.81 -44.35
N PHE A 820 -21.91 -13.13 -43.22
CA PHE A 820 -22.75 -14.33 -43.15
C PHE A 820 -24.17 -14.01 -42.70
N LYS A 821 -25.06 -14.09 -43.70
CA LYS A 821 -26.51 -14.24 -43.59
C LYS A 821 -26.88 -15.54 -42.87
N ILE A 822 -27.81 -15.45 -41.93
CA ILE A 822 -28.69 -16.58 -41.56
C ILE A 822 -29.80 -16.63 -42.60
N SER A 823 -29.95 -17.78 -43.28
CA SER A 823 -31.05 -17.99 -44.21
C SER A 823 -32.25 -18.62 -43.49
N ARG A 824 -33.42 -18.04 -43.74
CA ARG A 824 -34.66 -18.77 -44.04
C ARG A 824 -35.46 -17.90 -44.99
N GLN A 825 -35.42 -18.26 -46.28
CA GLN A 825 -36.40 -17.87 -47.28
C GLN A 825 -37.80 -18.24 -46.75
N THR A 826 -38.88 -17.49 -46.99
CA THR A 826 -39.32 -16.95 -48.28
C THR A 826 -40.39 -15.88 -48.01
N ILE A 827 -40.29 -14.71 -48.65
CA ILE A 827 -41.28 -14.11 -49.57
C ILE A 827 -40.50 -13.02 -50.32
N SER A 828 -40.52 -13.12 -51.65
CA SER A 828 -39.79 -12.26 -52.58
C SER A 828 -40.52 -10.93 -52.81
N GLU A 829 -39.76 -10.01 -53.44
CA GLU A 829 -40.23 -8.93 -54.31
C GLU A 829 -40.99 -7.77 -53.64
N VAL A 830 -40.29 -6.67 -53.36
CA VAL A 830 -40.26 -5.45 -54.22
C VAL A 830 -39.10 -4.57 -53.74
N GLU A 831 -37.91 -4.75 -54.33
CA GLU A 831 -36.97 -3.63 -54.52
C GLU A 831 -37.06 -3.24 -55.98
N GLN A 832 -37.82 -2.20 -56.28
CA GLN A 832 -37.48 -1.28 -57.36
C GLN A 832 -37.87 0.15 -56.97
N GLY A 833 -36.83 0.90 -56.61
CA GLY A 833 -36.61 2.23 -57.15
C GLY A 833 -37.36 3.37 -56.49
N VAL A 834 -36.65 4.08 -55.61
CA VAL A 834 -36.65 5.55 -55.70
C VAL A 834 -35.21 6.03 -55.44
N ASN A 835 -34.51 6.30 -56.53
CA ASN A 835 -33.44 7.29 -56.55
C ASN A 835 -34.12 8.64 -56.80
N SER A 836 -34.28 9.47 -55.77
CA SER A 836 -34.38 10.93 -55.88
C SER A 836 -34.58 11.57 -54.50
N ASN A 837 -33.73 12.56 -54.19
CA ASN A 837 -33.99 13.70 -53.32
C ASN A 837 -34.94 13.48 -52.12
N GLN A 838 -34.46 12.83 -51.06
CA GLN A 838 -35.00 13.05 -49.73
C GLN A 838 -33.89 13.59 -48.84
N VAL A 839 -34.15 14.82 -48.38
CA VAL A 839 -33.60 15.49 -47.19
C VAL A 839 -33.19 14.43 -46.15
N LEU A 840 -32.02 14.58 -45.52
CA LEU A 840 -31.68 13.89 -44.27
C LEU A 840 -32.97 13.75 -43.45
N PRO A 841 -33.36 12.59 -42.90
CA PRO A 841 -34.34 12.65 -41.83
C PRO A 841 -33.76 13.66 -40.84
N GLU A 842 -34.49 14.75 -40.59
CA GLU A 842 -34.32 15.57 -39.41
C GLU A 842 -34.28 14.58 -38.25
N SER A 843 -33.09 14.17 -37.82
CA SER A 843 -32.95 13.15 -36.79
C SER A 843 -33.22 13.85 -35.47
N GLY A 844 -34.50 14.09 -35.19
CA GLY A 844 -34.93 14.65 -33.93
C GLY A 844 -34.42 13.79 -32.79
N VAL A 845 -34.01 14.44 -31.71
CA VAL A 845 -33.64 13.80 -30.46
C VAL A 845 -34.93 13.47 -29.71
N ALA A 846 -35.15 12.21 -29.37
CA ALA A 846 -36.39 11.76 -28.73
C ALA A 846 -36.25 11.82 -27.21
N ILE A 847 -37.11 12.57 -26.52
CA ILE A 847 -37.17 12.51 -25.06
C ILE A 847 -37.97 11.27 -24.67
N ILE A 848 -37.28 10.27 -24.12
CA ILE A 848 -37.84 8.94 -23.80
C ILE A 848 -38.18 8.77 -22.32
N GLY A 849 -37.71 9.67 -21.46
CA GLY A 849 -38.05 9.70 -20.03
C GLY A 849 -37.80 11.09 -19.45
N MET A 850 -38.52 11.43 -18.39
CA MET A 850 -38.33 12.68 -17.65
C MET A 850 -38.74 12.51 -16.19
N ALA A 851 -38.05 13.22 -15.30
CA ALA A 851 -38.39 13.36 -13.89
C ALA A 851 -38.14 14.81 -13.45
N CYS A 852 -38.88 15.28 -12.45
CA CYS A 852 -38.68 16.61 -11.92
C CYS A 852 -39.19 16.75 -10.50
N ARG A 853 -38.53 17.65 -9.77
CA ARG A 853 -38.90 18.09 -8.43
C ARG A 853 -38.92 19.61 -8.39
N PHE A 854 -40.09 20.19 -8.12
CA PHE A 854 -40.32 21.64 -8.12
C PHE A 854 -41.13 22.09 -6.88
N PRO A 855 -41.12 23.39 -6.53
CA PRO A 855 -41.89 23.91 -5.41
C PRO A 855 -43.39 23.68 -5.55
N GLY A 856 -44.10 23.71 -4.42
CA GLY A 856 -45.55 23.46 -4.38
C GLY A 856 -45.92 21.97 -4.31
N GLY A 857 -45.00 21.12 -3.85
CA GLY A 857 -45.22 19.68 -3.68
C GLY A 857 -45.09 18.86 -4.96
N VAL A 858 -44.42 19.39 -5.98
CA VAL A 858 -44.24 18.73 -7.28
C VAL A 858 -43.07 17.75 -7.18
N ASN A 859 -43.34 16.45 -7.34
CA ASN A 859 -42.32 15.39 -7.37
C ASN A 859 -42.40 14.53 -8.64
N SER A 860 -43.16 14.98 -9.64
CA SER A 860 -43.30 14.31 -10.92
C SER A 860 -43.75 15.28 -12.02
N PRO A 861 -43.55 14.94 -13.31
CA PRO A 861 -44.08 15.71 -14.43
C PRO A 861 -45.61 15.88 -14.39
N GLU A 862 -46.33 14.89 -13.86
CA GLU A 862 -47.79 14.95 -13.68
C GLU A 862 -48.20 16.00 -12.64
N ASP A 863 -47.52 16.02 -11.49
CA ASP A 863 -47.77 17.03 -10.45
C ASP A 863 -47.46 18.44 -10.99
N PHE A 864 -46.39 18.55 -11.78
CA PHE A 864 -46.02 19.82 -12.40
C PHE A 864 -47.11 20.30 -13.37
N TRP A 865 -47.62 19.40 -14.21
CA TRP A 865 -48.71 19.71 -15.11
C TRP A 865 -49.98 20.13 -14.36
N GLN A 866 -50.30 19.46 -13.25
CA GLN A 866 -51.43 19.83 -12.41
C GLN A 866 -51.26 21.24 -11.84
N LEU A 867 -50.09 21.58 -11.31
CA LEU A 867 -49.77 22.91 -10.78
C LEU A 867 -49.93 23.99 -11.85
N LEU A 868 -49.41 23.76 -13.06
CA LEU A 868 -49.50 24.69 -14.19
C LEU A 868 -50.94 24.86 -14.68
N SER A 869 -51.67 23.75 -14.87
CA SER A 869 -53.04 23.77 -15.39
C SER A 869 -54.05 24.37 -14.42
N GLU A 870 -53.80 24.27 -13.11
CA GLU A 870 -54.58 24.94 -12.06
C GLU A 870 -54.17 26.40 -11.84
N GLY A 871 -53.11 26.89 -12.51
CA GLY A 871 -52.61 28.26 -12.37
C GLY A 871 -52.13 28.60 -10.96
N LYS A 872 -51.60 27.60 -10.23
CA LYS A 872 -51.16 27.77 -8.85
C LYS A 872 -49.80 28.48 -8.78
N ASP A 873 -49.69 29.40 -7.83
CA ASP A 873 -48.45 30.10 -7.49
C ASP A 873 -47.72 29.32 -6.38
N ALA A 874 -46.50 28.87 -6.67
CA ALA A 874 -45.66 28.11 -5.74
C ALA A 874 -44.64 28.98 -4.99
N ILE A 875 -44.71 30.30 -5.15
CA ILE A 875 -43.83 31.22 -4.44
C ILE A 875 -44.36 31.47 -3.03
N GLY A 876 -43.47 31.32 -2.06
CA GLY A 876 -43.71 31.58 -0.65
C GLY A 876 -42.63 32.45 -0.03
N GLN A 877 -42.74 32.65 1.28
CA GLN A 877 -41.65 33.23 2.07
C GLN A 877 -40.52 32.21 2.27
N VAL A 878 -39.30 32.70 2.49
CA VAL A 878 -38.16 31.84 2.86
C VAL A 878 -38.53 30.98 4.08
N PRO A 879 -38.43 29.64 4.00
CA PRO A 879 -38.67 28.77 5.14
C PRO A 879 -37.64 28.99 6.24
N THR A 880 -38.08 28.96 7.51
CA THR A 880 -37.18 29.05 8.67
C THR A 880 -36.17 27.90 8.76
N THR A 881 -36.42 26.80 8.05
CA THR A 881 -35.48 25.67 7.91
C THR A 881 -34.28 25.99 7.00
N ARG A 882 -34.33 27.09 6.24
CA ARG A 882 -33.19 27.59 5.44
C ARG A 882 -32.38 28.62 6.23
N TRP A 883 -33.00 29.75 6.56
CA TRP A 883 -32.44 30.79 7.43
C TRP A 883 -33.55 31.71 7.95
N ASP A 884 -33.26 32.47 9.01
CA ASP A 884 -34.16 33.49 9.55
C ASP A 884 -34.02 34.81 8.78
N ILE A 885 -34.90 35.03 7.80
CA ILE A 885 -34.84 36.21 6.93
C ILE A 885 -35.05 37.54 7.69
N ASP A 886 -35.84 37.54 8.77
CA ASP A 886 -36.09 38.76 9.53
C ASP A 886 -34.84 39.20 10.28
N HIS A 887 -34.14 38.24 10.91
CA HIS A 887 -32.86 38.50 11.54
C HIS A 887 -31.81 39.08 10.57
N TYR A 888 -31.73 38.53 9.35
CA TYR A 888 -30.77 38.99 8.33
C TYR A 888 -31.10 40.39 7.77
N LEU A 889 -32.37 40.76 7.69
CA LEU A 889 -32.80 42.08 7.20
C LEU A 889 -32.62 43.17 8.26
N GLU A 890 -32.80 42.85 9.54
CA GLU A 890 -32.52 43.77 10.66
C GLU A 890 -31.04 44.16 10.73
N LEU A 891 -30.12 43.22 10.47
CA LEU A 891 -28.67 43.45 10.51
C LEU A 891 -28.13 44.31 9.34
N ASN A 892 -28.79 44.26 8.18
CA ASN A 892 -28.28 44.86 6.94
C ASN A 892 -28.96 46.18 6.54
N GLY A 893 -29.97 46.63 7.28
CA GLY A 893 -30.53 47.98 7.22
C GLY A 893 -30.90 48.48 5.82
N GLU A 894 -31.95 47.94 5.20
CA GLU A 894 -32.80 48.57 4.15
C GLU A 894 -33.93 47.62 3.72
N GLU A 895 -35.02 48.15 3.14
CA GLU A 895 -36.23 47.44 2.67
C GLU A 895 -35.98 46.49 1.47
N GLN A 896 -35.16 45.44 1.64
CA GLN A 896 -34.90 44.41 0.62
C GLN A 896 -36.00 43.34 0.56
N ASN A 897 -37.25 43.78 0.35
CA ASN A 897 -38.42 42.89 0.35
C ASN A 897 -38.32 41.76 -0.69
N GLY A 898 -37.57 41.94 -1.78
CA GLY A 898 -37.43 40.92 -2.84
C GLY A 898 -36.67 39.66 -2.40
N SER A 899 -35.81 39.75 -1.39
CA SER A 899 -35.08 38.60 -0.83
C SER A 899 -35.92 37.72 0.11
N ARG A 900 -37.13 38.17 0.47
CA ARG A 900 -38.06 37.45 1.36
C ARG A 900 -38.82 36.33 0.67
N PHE A 901 -38.84 36.31 -0.66
CA PHE A 901 -39.69 35.42 -1.44
C PHE A 901 -38.88 34.47 -2.32
N GLY A 902 -39.39 33.25 -2.46
CA GLY A 902 -38.80 32.23 -3.33
C GLY A 902 -39.70 31.01 -3.49
N GLY A 903 -39.43 30.20 -4.50
CA GLY A 903 -39.95 28.84 -4.59
C GLY A 903 -38.97 27.87 -3.93
N PHE A 904 -39.42 27.10 -2.95
CA PHE A 904 -38.56 26.20 -2.18
C PHE A 904 -39.03 24.74 -2.26
N LEU A 905 -38.08 23.82 -2.32
CA LEU A 905 -38.32 22.40 -2.18
C LEU A 905 -38.40 22.02 -0.69
N ASP A 906 -39.35 21.16 -0.36
CA ASP A 906 -39.40 20.53 0.95
C ASP A 906 -38.35 19.42 1.03
N GLN A 907 -37.83 19.15 2.25
CA GLN A 907 -37.01 17.97 2.55
C GLN A 907 -35.75 17.82 1.67
N VAL A 908 -35.01 18.91 1.43
CA VAL A 908 -33.74 18.88 0.69
C VAL A 908 -32.61 18.17 1.45
N ASP A 909 -32.80 17.92 2.74
CA ASP A 909 -31.89 17.21 3.61
C ASP A 909 -32.06 15.67 3.56
N TYR A 910 -33.14 15.17 2.95
CA TYR A 910 -33.45 13.74 2.86
C TYR A 910 -32.73 13.10 1.65
N PHE A 911 -32.28 11.85 1.80
CA PHE A 911 -31.62 11.09 0.73
C PHE A 911 -31.48 9.60 1.06
N ASP A 912 -31.73 8.70 0.09
CA ASP A 912 -31.49 7.26 0.23
C ASP A 912 -30.01 6.89 -0.06
N ALA A 913 -29.12 7.19 0.89
CA ALA A 913 -27.69 6.94 0.72
C ALA A 913 -27.31 5.48 0.41
N PRO A 914 -27.92 4.44 1.05
CA PRO A 914 -27.65 3.04 0.72
C PRO A 914 -27.97 2.68 -0.73
N LEU A 915 -29.10 3.16 -1.28
CA LEU A 915 -29.48 2.90 -2.68
C LEU A 915 -28.39 3.40 -3.65
N PHE A 916 -27.85 4.59 -3.40
CA PHE A 916 -26.82 5.22 -4.22
C PHE A 916 -25.39 4.87 -3.84
N ARG A 917 -25.19 3.81 -3.03
CA ARG A 917 -23.86 3.29 -2.62
C ARG A 917 -23.01 4.32 -1.87
N MET A 918 -23.63 5.28 -1.20
CA MET A 918 -22.95 6.32 -0.41
C MET A 918 -22.99 5.98 1.08
N SER A 919 -21.89 6.21 1.79
CA SER A 919 -21.88 6.08 3.26
C SER A 919 -22.64 7.24 3.92
N PRO A 920 -23.19 7.10 5.15
CA PRO A 920 -23.83 8.22 5.85
C PRO A 920 -22.91 9.45 6.02
N ARG A 921 -21.60 9.21 6.19
CA ARG A 921 -20.59 10.26 6.31
C ARG A 921 -20.35 10.97 4.98
N GLU A 922 -20.39 10.26 3.87
CA GLU A 922 -20.29 10.85 2.54
C GLU A 922 -21.55 11.63 2.18
N ALA A 923 -22.74 11.05 2.43
CA ALA A 923 -24.03 11.68 2.12
C ALA A 923 -24.24 12.99 2.88
N SER A 924 -23.85 13.07 4.16
CA SER A 924 -23.90 14.31 4.95
C SER A 924 -22.94 15.39 4.46
N GLY A 925 -21.79 15.00 3.91
CA GLY A 925 -20.82 15.93 3.30
C GLY A 925 -21.11 16.27 1.84
N THR A 926 -22.14 15.68 1.22
CA THR A 926 -22.48 15.86 -0.19
C THR A 926 -23.57 16.90 -0.38
N ASP A 927 -23.38 17.81 -1.33
CA ASP A 927 -24.36 18.83 -1.71
C ASP A 927 -25.73 18.18 -1.98
N PRO A 928 -26.82 18.63 -1.32
CA PRO A 928 -28.19 18.22 -1.65
C PRO A 928 -28.51 18.22 -3.15
N GLN A 929 -27.91 19.09 -3.95
CA GLN A 929 -28.07 19.14 -5.40
C GLN A 929 -27.59 17.83 -6.06
N HIS A 930 -26.45 17.27 -5.64
CA HIS A 930 -25.94 15.99 -6.14
C HIS A 930 -26.84 14.82 -5.73
N ARG A 931 -27.40 14.89 -4.51
CA ARG A 931 -28.31 13.88 -3.97
C ARG A 931 -29.63 13.84 -4.74
N ILE A 932 -30.25 14.99 -4.97
CA ILE A 932 -31.46 15.11 -5.77
C ILE A 932 -31.19 14.69 -7.23
N LEU A 933 -30.03 15.05 -7.80
CA LEU A 933 -29.67 14.60 -9.15
C LEU A 933 -29.64 13.08 -9.28
N LEU A 934 -29.11 12.37 -8.27
CA LEU A 934 -29.10 10.90 -8.24
C LEU A 934 -30.52 10.32 -8.19
N GLU A 935 -31.38 10.85 -7.33
CA GLU A 935 -32.78 10.41 -7.20
C GLU A 935 -33.60 10.69 -8.47
N GLU A 936 -33.52 11.90 -9.02
CA GLU A 936 -34.29 12.29 -10.21
C GLU A 936 -33.76 11.61 -11.48
N SER A 937 -32.45 11.36 -11.60
CA SER A 937 -31.91 10.59 -12.73
C SER A 937 -32.36 9.13 -12.68
N TRP A 938 -32.42 8.53 -11.49
CA TRP A 938 -32.97 7.18 -11.31
C TRP A 938 -34.43 7.12 -11.74
N GLN A 939 -35.27 8.06 -11.28
CA GLN A 939 -36.67 8.14 -11.67
C GLN A 939 -36.84 8.35 -13.17
N ALA A 940 -36.03 9.21 -13.80
CA ALA A 940 -36.09 9.43 -15.24
C ALA A 940 -35.80 8.13 -16.02
N LEU A 941 -34.79 7.36 -15.59
CA LEU A 941 -34.47 6.04 -16.16
C LEU A 941 -35.60 5.03 -15.99
N GLU A 942 -36.21 4.95 -14.81
CA GLU A 942 -37.36 4.07 -14.56
C GLU A 942 -38.53 4.41 -15.48
N ARG A 943 -38.82 5.70 -15.67
CA ARG A 943 -39.89 6.17 -16.54
C ARG A 943 -39.59 5.96 -18.03
N ALA A 944 -38.32 5.89 -18.41
CA ALA A 944 -37.90 5.45 -19.75
C ALA A 944 -37.94 3.92 -19.92
N GLY A 945 -38.21 3.15 -18.86
CA GLY A 945 -38.16 1.68 -18.89
C GLY A 945 -36.73 1.13 -19.05
N ILE A 946 -35.72 1.92 -18.67
CA ILE A 946 -34.31 1.55 -18.80
C ILE A 946 -33.81 1.09 -17.43
N ALA A 947 -33.38 -0.17 -17.37
CA ALA A 947 -32.72 -0.70 -16.19
C ALA A 947 -31.33 -0.05 -16.03
N PRO A 948 -30.98 0.59 -14.89
CA PRO A 948 -29.69 1.24 -14.71
C PRO A 948 -28.49 0.32 -14.95
N ASP A 949 -28.57 -0.94 -14.53
CA ASP A 949 -27.51 -1.94 -14.76
C ASP A 949 -27.26 -2.25 -16.25
N SER A 950 -28.23 -1.98 -17.14
CA SER A 950 -28.04 -2.16 -18.58
C SER A 950 -27.18 -1.07 -19.24
N LEU A 951 -26.93 0.02 -18.52
CA LEU A 951 -26.14 1.15 -19.01
C LEU A 951 -24.63 1.01 -18.72
N VAL A 952 -24.24 0.04 -17.87
CA VAL A 952 -22.84 -0.15 -17.50
C VAL A 952 -21.98 -0.45 -18.73
N GLY A 953 -20.94 0.35 -18.93
CA GLY A 953 -20.01 0.26 -20.07
C GLY A 953 -20.58 0.80 -21.39
N THR A 954 -21.79 1.35 -21.41
CA THR A 954 -22.37 1.96 -22.61
C THR A 954 -21.85 3.38 -22.82
N GLN A 955 -21.89 3.85 -24.07
CA GLN A 955 -21.62 5.24 -24.44
C GLN A 955 -22.81 6.15 -24.09
N THR A 956 -23.33 6.09 -22.86
CA THR A 956 -24.37 6.99 -22.37
C THR A 956 -23.72 8.26 -21.82
N GLY A 957 -24.15 9.43 -22.29
CA GLY A 957 -23.64 10.73 -21.82
C GLY A 957 -24.45 11.29 -20.63
N VAL A 958 -23.83 12.17 -19.85
CA VAL A 958 -24.42 12.86 -18.69
C VAL A 958 -24.06 14.35 -18.77
N PHE A 959 -25.08 15.20 -18.85
CA PHE A 959 -24.91 16.65 -19.01
C PHE A 959 -25.76 17.36 -17.95
N VAL A 960 -25.12 18.08 -17.04
CA VAL A 960 -25.79 18.70 -15.88
C VAL A 960 -25.60 20.22 -15.90
N GLY A 961 -26.69 20.98 -15.83
CA GLY A 961 -26.65 22.42 -15.61
C GLY A 961 -26.75 22.75 -14.11
N MET A 962 -25.75 23.43 -13.56
CA MET A 962 -25.70 23.84 -12.14
C MET A 962 -24.85 25.10 -12.00
N ILE A 963 -25.27 26.03 -11.13
CA ILE A 963 -24.65 27.36 -10.96
C ILE A 963 -24.24 27.66 -9.51
N SER A 964 -25.04 27.25 -8.52
CA SER A 964 -24.84 27.66 -7.13
C SER A 964 -24.06 26.61 -6.32
N HIS A 965 -23.20 27.10 -5.42
CA HIS A 965 -22.36 26.31 -4.51
C HIS A 965 -22.69 26.63 -3.03
N ASP A 966 -23.98 26.83 -2.74
CA ASP A 966 -24.43 27.29 -1.42
C ASP A 966 -24.06 26.32 -0.30
N TYR A 967 -24.11 25.00 -0.55
CA TYR A 967 -23.77 24.00 0.47
C TYR A 967 -22.27 24.02 0.81
N GLU A 968 -21.41 24.19 -0.19
CA GLU A 968 -19.97 24.37 0.00
C GLU A 968 -19.69 25.58 0.89
N LEU A 969 -20.33 26.71 0.58
CA LEU A 969 -20.20 27.95 1.35
C LEU A 969 -20.69 27.79 2.79
N LEU A 970 -21.82 27.10 3.00
CA LEU A 970 -22.35 26.82 4.34
C LEU A 970 -21.39 25.94 5.15
N MET A 971 -20.85 24.88 4.54
CA MET A 971 -19.88 23.99 5.20
C MET A 971 -18.61 24.74 5.60
N VAL A 972 -18.09 25.63 4.74
CA VAL A 972 -16.92 26.46 5.06
C VAL A 972 -17.22 27.49 6.16
N LYS A 973 -18.43 28.05 6.21
CA LYS A 973 -18.83 28.99 7.27
C LYS A 973 -19.04 28.32 8.62
N GLN A 974 -19.51 27.08 8.63
CA GLN A 974 -19.89 26.37 9.86
C GLN A 974 -18.77 25.50 10.45
N ASN A 975 -17.72 25.19 9.68
CA ASN A 975 -16.65 24.29 10.10
C ASN A 975 -15.27 24.94 9.90
N GLN A 976 -14.32 24.58 10.75
CA GLN A 976 -12.92 24.94 10.53
C GLN A 976 -12.31 24.14 9.38
N PRO A 977 -11.27 24.63 8.67
CA PRO A 977 -10.68 23.91 7.52
C PRO A 977 -10.19 22.48 7.83
N ASN A 978 -9.81 22.22 9.07
CA ASN A 978 -9.36 20.90 9.57
C ASN A 978 -10.53 19.95 9.95
N GLU A 979 -11.77 20.43 9.99
CA GLU A 979 -12.99 19.67 10.24
C GLU A 979 -13.67 19.21 8.94
N LEU A 980 -13.30 19.82 7.81
CA LEU A 980 -13.74 19.41 6.48
C LEU A 980 -13.13 18.03 6.14
N GLY A 981 -13.97 16.99 6.16
CA GLY A 981 -13.54 15.61 5.90
C GLY A 981 -13.19 15.36 4.43
N ALA A 982 -12.64 14.16 4.15
CA ALA A 982 -12.21 13.73 2.81
C ALA A 982 -13.30 13.80 1.73
N TYR A 983 -14.58 13.79 2.10
CA TYR A 983 -15.72 13.90 1.18
C TYR A 983 -16.16 15.34 0.90
N PHE A 984 -15.57 16.35 1.53
CA PHE A 984 -15.96 17.75 1.31
C PHE A 984 -15.76 18.17 -0.14
N SER A 985 -14.56 17.95 -0.71
CA SER A 985 -14.25 18.38 -2.07
C SER A 985 -15.05 17.59 -3.13
N THR A 986 -15.14 16.27 -2.98
CA THR A 986 -15.90 15.41 -3.91
C THR A 986 -17.42 15.48 -3.71
N GLY A 987 -17.87 15.96 -2.55
CA GLY A 987 -19.28 16.14 -2.22
C GLY A 987 -19.89 17.41 -2.80
N ASN A 988 -19.08 18.44 -3.10
CA ASN A 988 -19.55 19.80 -3.42
C ASN A 988 -19.10 20.35 -4.78
N SER A 989 -18.06 19.77 -5.39
CA SER A 989 -17.59 20.21 -6.70
C SER A 989 -18.64 19.96 -7.80
N SER A 990 -18.96 21.00 -8.59
CA SER A 990 -19.91 20.89 -9.70
C SER A 990 -19.50 19.83 -10.71
N SER A 991 -18.23 19.71 -11.08
CA SER A 991 -17.76 18.68 -12.02
C SER A 991 -18.04 17.26 -11.53
N VAL A 992 -18.05 17.07 -10.20
CA VAL A 992 -18.34 15.78 -9.58
C VAL A 992 -19.84 15.47 -9.63
N ALA A 993 -20.75 16.42 -9.85
CA ALA A 993 -22.18 16.14 -10.00
C ALA A 993 -22.46 15.21 -11.19
N ALA A 994 -22.00 15.59 -12.40
CA ALA A 994 -22.11 14.76 -13.60
C ALA A 994 -21.23 13.51 -13.52
N GLY A 995 -20.00 13.66 -12.98
CA GLY A 995 -19.10 12.54 -12.78
C GLY A 995 -19.66 11.46 -11.85
N ARG A 996 -20.38 11.86 -10.79
CA ARG A 996 -21.01 10.95 -9.82
C ARG A 996 -22.17 10.19 -10.43
N LEU A 997 -23.00 10.84 -11.25
CA LEU A 997 -24.04 10.17 -12.04
C LEU A 997 -23.42 9.16 -13.02
N ALA A 998 -22.41 9.58 -13.76
CA ALA A 998 -21.74 8.72 -14.74
C ALA A 998 -21.08 7.50 -14.06
N TYR A 999 -20.39 7.75 -12.95
CA TYR A 999 -19.73 6.74 -12.13
C TYR A 999 -20.73 5.78 -11.48
N PHE A 1000 -21.83 6.27 -10.92
CA PHE A 1000 -22.85 5.44 -10.28
C PHE A 1000 -23.55 4.51 -11.29
N LEU A 1001 -23.89 5.04 -12.47
CA LEU A 1001 -24.51 4.28 -13.56
C LEU A 1001 -23.51 3.43 -14.36
N GLY A 1002 -22.20 3.64 -14.15
CA GLY A 1002 -21.13 2.93 -14.85
C GLY A 1002 -21.03 3.26 -16.35
N VAL A 1003 -21.48 4.44 -16.77
CA VAL A 1003 -21.53 4.85 -18.19
C VAL A 1003 -20.21 5.49 -18.64
N GLN A 1004 -19.88 5.34 -19.92
CA GLN A 1004 -18.60 5.74 -20.51
C GLN A 1004 -18.72 6.87 -21.57
N GLY A 1005 -19.91 7.46 -21.73
CA GLY A 1005 -20.10 8.63 -22.58
C GLY A 1005 -19.62 9.94 -21.94
N PRO A 1006 -19.78 11.09 -22.63
CA PRO A 1006 -19.36 12.40 -22.10
C PRO A 1006 -20.06 12.72 -20.78
N ALA A 1007 -19.32 13.17 -19.77
CA ALA A 1007 -19.87 13.58 -18.46
C ALA A 1007 -19.45 15.02 -18.14
N LEU A 1008 -20.39 15.96 -18.21
CA LEU A 1008 -20.09 17.40 -18.16
C LEU A 1008 -21.06 18.13 -17.23
N CYS A 1009 -20.53 19.08 -16.47
CA CYS A 1009 -21.31 20.12 -15.81
C CYS A 1009 -21.10 21.46 -16.52
N VAL A 1010 -22.17 22.21 -16.71
CA VAL A 1010 -22.17 23.46 -17.44
C VAL A 1010 -22.78 24.56 -16.58
N ASP A 1011 -22.05 25.66 -16.46
CA ASP A 1011 -22.55 26.89 -15.89
C ASP A 1011 -22.56 27.99 -16.97
N THR A 1012 -23.77 28.36 -17.40
CA THR A 1012 -24.05 29.55 -18.22
C THR A 1012 -25.06 30.44 -17.51
N ALA A 1013 -24.97 30.50 -16.19
CA ALA A 1013 -25.94 31.11 -15.30
C ALA A 1013 -27.36 30.55 -15.47
N CYS A 1014 -28.34 31.40 -15.77
CA CYS A 1014 -29.75 31.01 -15.88
C CYS A 1014 -30.07 30.09 -17.07
N SER A 1015 -29.16 29.96 -18.06
CA SER A 1015 -29.36 29.08 -19.23
C SER A 1015 -28.72 27.70 -19.11
N SER A 1016 -28.12 27.38 -17.96
CA SER A 1016 -27.30 26.18 -17.76
C SER A 1016 -28.00 24.87 -18.14
N SER A 1017 -29.27 24.69 -17.75
CA SER A 1017 -30.04 23.49 -18.09
C SER A 1017 -30.31 23.37 -19.59
N LEU A 1018 -30.61 24.47 -20.28
CA LEU A 1018 -30.85 24.46 -21.73
C LEU A 1018 -29.55 24.20 -22.51
N VAL A 1019 -28.42 24.72 -22.04
CA VAL A 1019 -27.11 24.44 -22.65
C VAL A 1019 -26.69 22.99 -22.40
N ALA A 1020 -26.98 22.42 -21.23
CA ALA A 1020 -26.78 20.99 -20.98
C ALA A 1020 -27.59 20.11 -21.95
N ILE A 1021 -28.87 20.45 -22.20
CA ILE A 1021 -29.70 19.79 -23.21
C ILE A 1021 -29.12 19.96 -24.63
N HIS A 1022 -28.64 21.17 -24.97
CA HIS A 1022 -28.02 21.44 -26.26
C HIS A 1022 -26.79 20.55 -26.49
N LEU A 1023 -25.91 20.43 -25.49
CA LEU A 1023 -24.73 19.57 -25.57
C LEU A 1023 -25.10 18.09 -25.67
N ALA A 1024 -26.08 17.63 -24.89
CA ALA A 1024 -26.59 16.26 -24.98
C ALA A 1024 -27.10 15.94 -26.39
N ALA A 1025 -27.93 16.83 -26.96
CA ALA A 1025 -28.44 16.68 -28.31
C ALA A 1025 -27.32 16.69 -29.36
N GLN A 1026 -26.32 17.57 -29.22
CA GLN A 1026 -25.16 17.59 -30.11
C GLN A 1026 -24.36 16.29 -30.04
N SER A 1027 -24.10 15.77 -28.85
CA SER A 1027 -23.35 14.52 -28.67
C SER A 1027 -24.11 13.31 -29.22
N LEU A 1028 -25.44 13.26 -29.08
CA LEU A 1028 -26.28 12.24 -29.72
C LEU A 1028 -26.24 12.33 -31.26
N LEU A 1029 -26.42 13.54 -31.81
CA LEU A 1029 -26.40 13.76 -33.26
C LEU A 1029 -25.04 13.48 -33.90
N LYS A 1030 -23.95 13.70 -33.16
CA LYS A 1030 -22.58 13.42 -33.61
C LYS A 1030 -22.16 11.96 -33.38
N GLY A 1031 -22.97 11.16 -32.68
CA GLY A 1031 -22.65 9.79 -32.32
C GLY A 1031 -21.55 9.66 -31.25
N GLU A 1032 -21.32 10.70 -30.46
CA GLU A 1032 -20.42 10.66 -29.29
C GLU A 1032 -21.04 9.85 -28.14
N CYS A 1033 -22.37 9.84 -28.06
CA CYS A 1033 -23.17 8.97 -27.21
C CYS A 1033 -24.39 8.44 -27.97
N ASN A 1034 -24.98 7.35 -27.47
CA ASN A 1034 -26.19 6.73 -28.03
C ASN A 1034 -27.42 6.82 -27.11
N LEU A 1035 -27.23 7.37 -25.91
CA LEU A 1035 -28.24 7.77 -24.94
C LEU A 1035 -27.64 8.94 -24.16
N ALA A 1036 -28.44 9.90 -23.72
CA ALA A 1036 -27.96 10.98 -22.86
C ALA A 1036 -28.92 11.29 -21.72
N LEU A 1037 -28.36 11.55 -20.54
CA LEU A 1037 -29.03 12.18 -19.42
C LEU A 1037 -28.72 13.67 -19.47
N ALA A 1038 -29.73 14.51 -19.66
CA ALA A 1038 -29.61 15.95 -19.55
C ALA A 1038 -30.40 16.45 -18.33
N ALA A 1039 -29.73 17.14 -17.42
CA ALA A 1039 -30.30 17.57 -16.15
C ALA A 1039 -30.02 19.05 -15.86
N GLY A 1040 -30.85 19.64 -15.00
CA GLY A 1040 -30.60 20.93 -14.40
C GLY A 1040 -31.04 20.93 -12.94
N VAL A 1041 -30.20 21.43 -12.04
CA VAL A 1041 -30.51 21.52 -10.61
C VAL A 1041 -30.13 22.90 -10.07
N ASN A 1042 -30.96 23.42 -9.16
CA ASN A 1042 -30.69 24.66 -8.43
C ASN A 1042 -31.31 24.57 -7.04
N LEU A 1043 -30.51 24.80 -6.00
CA LEU A 1043 -30.98 24.99 -4.62
C LEU A 1043 -30.55 26.34 -4.06
N ILE A 1044 -31.31 26.84 -3.10
CA ILE A 1044 -31.08 28.12 -2.43
C ILE A 1044 -30.93 27.82 -0.93
N LEU A 1045 -29.70 27.58 -0.51
CA LEU A 1045 -29.40 27.16 0.86
C LEU A 1045 -28.86 28.31 1.71
N SER A 1046 -28.44 29.42 1.08
CA SER A 1046 -27.82 30.57 1.75
C SER A 1046 -28.45 31.92 1.34
N PRO A 1047 -28.51 32.92 2.24
CA PRO A 1047 -29.15 34.20 1.96
C PRO A 1047 -28.35 35.14 1.04
N GLU A 1048 -27.04 34.97 0.94
CA GLU A 1048 -26.12 35.99 0.41
C GLU A 1048 -26.42 36.37 -1.04
N LEU A 1049 -26.68 35.38 -1.91
CA LEU A 1049 -27.02 35.63 -3.31
C LEU A 1049 -28.40 36.28 -3.47
N SER A 1050 -29.38 35.94 -2.61
CA SER A 1050 -30.70 36.56 -2.63
C SER A 1050 -30.65 38.03 -2.22
N LEU A 1051 -29.85 38.35 -1.19
CA LEU A 1051 -29.65 39.73 -0.74
C LEU A 1051 -28.96 40.58 -1.80
N THR A 1052 -27.86 40.08 -2.37
CA THR A 1052 -27.12 40.81 -3.42
C THR A 1052 -27.93 41.00 -4.70
N TYR A 1053 -28.75 40.01 -5.11
CA TYR A 1053 -29.67 40.19 -6.23
C TYR A 1053 -30.80 41.17 -5.93
N SER A 1054 -31.29 41.22 -4.68
CA SER A 1054 -32.26 42.23 -4.25
C SER A 1054 -31.64 43.63 -4.28
N GLN A 1055 -30.40 43.80 -3.81
CA GLN A 1055 -29.66 45.07 -3.87
C GLN A 1055 -29.42 45.53 -5.31
N ALA A 1056 -29.15 44.59 -6.22
CA ALA A 1056 -28.97 44.86 -7.64
C ALA A 1056 -30.29 45.18 -8.38
N GLY A 1057 -31.44 45.20 -7.68
CA GLY A 1057 -32.75 45.46 -8.28
C GLY A 1057 -33.24 44.34 -9.21
N MET A 1058 -32.67 43.14 -9.09
CA MET A 1058 -33.01 41.99 -9.95
C MET A 1058 -34.26 41.26 -9.45
N LEU A 1059 -34.54 41.32 -8.14
CA LEU A 1059 -35.64 40.59 -7.51
C LEU A 1059 -36.90 41.45 -7.35
N SER A 1060 -38.06 40.87 -7.62
CA SER A 1060 -39.34 41.56 -7.40
C SER A 1060 -39.61 41.76 -5.90
N PRO A 1061 -39.84 43.01 -5.44
CA PRO A 1061 -40.17 43.30 -4.03
C PRO A 1061 -41.48 42.68 -3.54
N ASP A 1062 -42.40 42.34 -4.44
CA ASP A 1062 -43.69 41.73 -4.10
C ASP A 1062 -43.73 40.21 -4.28
N GLY A 1063 -42.58 39.60 -4.57
CA GLY A 1063 -42.46 38.14 -4.61
C GLY A 1063 -43.16 37.50 -5.80
N ARG A 1064 -43.38 38.21 -6.91
CA ARG A 1064 -43.95 37.60 -8.13
C ARG A 1064 -43.18 37.95 -9.40
N CYS A 1065 -42.94 36.92 -10.22
CA CYS A 1065 -42.55 37.09 -11.63
C CYS A 1065 -43.78 37.48 -12.45
N LYS A 1066 -43.93 38.77 -12.78
CA LYS A 1066 -45.08 39.27 -13.54
C LYS A 1066 -44.79 39.29 -15.05
N THR A 1067 -44.55 38.12 -15.62
CA THR A 1067 -44.17 38.00 -17.04
C THR A 1067 -45.22 38.65 -17.94
N PHE A 1068 -44.79 39.57 -18.81
CA PHE A 1068 -45.62 40.37 -19.72
C PHE A 1068 -46.53 41.44 -19.08
N ASP A 1069 -46.49 41.60 -17.75
CA ASP A 1069 -47.25 42.64 -17.06
C ASP A 1069 -46.54 44.00 -17.10
N ALA A 1070 -47.29 45.10 -17.23
CA ALA A 1070 -46.73 46.45 -17.25
C ALA A 1070 -46.06 46.86 -15.93
N ALA A 1071 -46.39 46.20 -14.82
CA ALA A 1071 -45.82 46.41 -13.49
C ALA A 1071 -44.72 45.37 -13.13
N ALA A 1072 -44.14 44.68 -14.11
CA ALA A 1072 -43.00 43.79 -13.91
C ALA A 1072 -41.78 44.56 -13.36
N ASN A 1073 -41.25 44.10 -12.23
CA ASN A 1073 -40.29 44.82 -11.38
C ASN A 1073 -39.16 43.92 -10.85
N GLY A 1074 -38.92 42.79 -11.52
CA GLY A 1074 -37.90 41.81 -11.16
C GLY A 1074 -38.40 40.37 -11.28
N TYR A 1075 -37.51 39.40 -11.09
CA TYR A 1075 -37.87 37.98 -11.01
C TYR A 1075 -37.83 37.49 -9.56
N VAL A 1076 -38.20 36.22 -9.33
CA VAL A 1076 -38.14 35.57 -8.02
C VAL A 1076 -37.31 34.30 -8.16
N ARG A 1077 -36.38 34.07 -7.24
CA ARG A 1077 -35.54 32.86 -7.26
C ARG A 1077 -36.38 31.63 -6.90
N SER A 1078 -36.04 30.49 -7.46
CA SER A 1078 -36.70 29.22 -7.16
C SER A 1078 -35.70 28.07 -7.16
N GLU A 1079 -35.94 27.10 -6.28
CA GLU A 1079 -35.30 25.80 -6.27
C GLU A 1079 -35.96 24.86 -7.30
N GLY A 1080 -35.23 23.82 -7.73
CA GLY A 1080 -35.79 22.80 -8.60
C GLY A 1080 -34.75 21.86 -9.19
N CYS A 1081 -35.18 20.66 -9.58
CA CYS A 1081 -34.41 19.71 -10.38
C CYS A 1081 -35.28 19.18 -11.52
N GLY A 1082 -34.72 19.09 -12.73
CA GLY A 1082 -35.34 18.42 -13.87
C GLY A 1082 -34.33 17.58 -14.61
N VAL A 1083 -34.72 16.36 -14.99
CA VAL A 1083 -33.89 15.41 -15.75
C VAL A 1083 -34.68 14.87 -16.93
N ILE A 1084 -34.04 14.76 -18.08
CA ILE A 1084 -34.57 14.09 -19.27
C ILE A 1084 -33.59 13.04 -19.81
N ASN A 1085 -34.14 11.96 -20.34
CA ASN A 1085 -33.40 10.93 -21.07
C ASN A 1085 -33.67 11.11 -22.56
N CYS A 1086 -32.62 11.17 -23.37
CA CYS A 1086 -32.75 11.44 -24.79
C CYS A 1086 -31.82 10.66 -25.72
#